data_AF-A0AAE4L6C2-F1
#
_entry.id   AF-A0AAE4L6C2-F1
#
_cell.length_a   1.000
_cell.length_b   1.000
_cell.length_c   1.000
_cell.angle_alpha   90.00
_cell.angle_beta   90.00
_cell.angle_gamma   90.00
#
_symmetry.space_group_name_H-M   'P 1'
#
loop_
_entity.id
_entity.type
_entity.pdbx_description
1 polymer ?
#
loop_
_entity_poly.entity_id
_entity_poly.type
_entity_poly.pdbx_seq_one_letter_code
_entity_poly.pdbx_strand_id
1 'polypeptide(L)'
;VLFGALMASSTGTFVSCKDYDDDIEDLQEQLNKKASLEELTQKVSTMESSVADAKKAAEEAKAKAEEALKKAEEGGSNSGVTESDLENLKKEIQTQIDKLASLESVDKKISALKEELKADFITSESLQALNDKVDKLSAEIMQVIGHRLTSLSLIPTDHINGIAAITLTTLQYTPQVYKPMAKHESGPDKHTNRPVLDHVAAGEVRYISTEKNEAYFHVSPSMGVRTEDIELPSFDCITSNNTMKRSAEVKTNSPIVPTGKEIKDGVLTVTYKKSDDFLGKPITTTTNGTTETFYMASLKAPVTESNYTETEKADKAAGKINGVYVNSEYSRIEEIVAIPYLANSKTDFTKALEDKFADEIQKNAENGKDIYVHYHDSVCLYESGNNELVDVEWAYNQPLDLNTLVTVCTTTTNNHVNHKELKNYADYGLEFRFSLATEKYLQGDRDTDEQEFAKILSGNRLKSEVYDVDLDDNQYSRASIGREPIVRVSLIDTKHDNALIAQRYIKVRWIDKGEEQVLSPFNFANDTISCHDMYQQLFSKDMNEAIYHQVKFNGGQSMSKTEFHKVFTSLKIKSLKKDGVEIDLTKLNLSVNADADWSEGDSKQIKDGKEELKNNVDLLFSFLKDAQDNTSYNLVWAMNEKTVGTLKDNKDGNYASKFEIEVEYIDELGTVGNIIQKFNQEIVVPKQEFAYQGTYWKNGIGEGTFNVNPIVFNTAEDSWANNNGLTPDHAHEYNGNDCALKDYSHISADLVNGYIYKPENAKPANLAQFIKYIRNCAEVRFVFDQSRFNKYDYLAGYNVSADGISLWKGAAPTSWDQFDYIQADKKTLAATIQNVMGATADTNKDSKFLPWNFDETLGSTYDECTSTIRLHEIDKLNGTPAAQALVGKSVPVNLVVEYNSYNVIPVQEFEVFFIDPLSIDGAIKGNFVDAEIDGSFLNVADGFNFTDWNGNKVAAQDIKDVKNGEYAHELYDYYGVHNVKFLTDKVTTSLSYDAATNTYKHTEGVKDGKLPTNASLKQMKATEANGVVDKANAEKVDKDPTHLAYFNNNGTPVNVDYKMYISVEVAHKWGVLKKEALEVNVAKAGGTPSGK
;
A
#
# COMPACT_ATOMS: atom_id res chain seq x y z
N VAL A 1 -27.45 -8.52 4.77
CA VAL A 1 -28.06 -9.17 3.58
C VAL A 1 -28.52 -8.05 2.67
N LEU A 2 -27.58 -7.48 1.92
CA LEU A 2 -27.43 -7.65 0.46
C LEU A 2 -28.59 -7.01 -0.34
N PHE A 3 -28.51 -5.69 -0.51
CA PHE A 3 -28.97 -4.99 -1.73
C PHE A 3 -27.83 -5.14 -2.77
N GLY A 4 -28.00 -5.53 -4.03
CA GLY A 4 -29.21 -5.59 -4.85
C GLY A 4 -29.22 -4.45 -5.89
N ALA A 5 -28.60 -4.72 -7.05
CA ALA A 5 -28.86 -4.13 -8.37
C ALA A 5 -28.49 -2.66 -8.68
N LEU A 6 -27.49 -2.46 -9.56
CA LEU A 6 -27.56 -1.46 -10.64
C LEU A 6 -26.65 -1.84 -11.83
N MET A 7 -27.27 -2.22 -12.95
CA MET A 7 -26.67 -2.27 -14.30
C MET A 7 -27.73 -1.69 -15.25
N ALA A 8 -27.51 -0.47 -15.75
CA ALA A 8 -27.92 -0.01 -17.09
C ALA A 8 -27.49 1.46 -17.35
N SER A 9 -26.92 1.66 -18.55
CA SER A 9 -26.59 2.89 -19.29
C SER A 9 -25.49 3.81 -18.75
N SER A 10 -24.28 3.50 -19.23
CA SER A 10 -23.10 4.35 -19.36
C SER A 10 -23.28 5.43 -20.45
N THR A 11 -23.02 6.69 -20.09
CA THR A 11 -22.56 7.74 -21.01
C THR A 11 -21.55 8.63 -20.29
N GLY A 12 -20.27 8.56 -20.70
CA GLY A 12 -19.15 9.40 -20.27
C GLY A 12 -18.70 9.16 -18.82
N THR A 13 -17.45 9.33 -18.41
CA THR A 13 -16.42 10.28 -18.87
C THR A 13 -15.02 9.81 -18.44
N PHE A 14 -14.00 10.31 -19.14
CA PHE A 14 -12.57 10.17 -18.85
C PHE A 14 -12.22 10.54 -17.39
N VAL A 15 -11.38 9.73 -16.75
CA VAL A 15 -10.79 10.02 -15.42
C VAL A 15 -9.53 10.86 -15.63
N SER A 16 -9.61 12.15 -15.30
CA SER A 16 -8.49 13.11 -15.30
C SER A 16 -7.91 13.25 -13.89
N CYS A 17 -6.77 13.95 -13.74
CA CYS A 17 -6.02 14.25 -12.49
C CYS A 17 -6.81 14.83 -11.30
N LYS A 18 -8.13 14.94 -11.40
CA LYS A 18 -9.01 15.48 -10.36
C LYS A 18 -9.16 14.54 -9.16
N ASP A 19 -9.12 13.23 -9.36
CA ASP A 19 -9.38 12.28 -8.27
C ASP A 19 -8.27 12.27 -7.20
N TYR A 20 -7.01 12.59 -7.56
CA TYR A 20 -5.91 12.71 -6.59
C TYR A 20 -5.89 14.04 -5.84
N ASP A 21 -6.27 15.12 -6.51
CA ASP A 21 -6.52 16.38 -5.81
C ASP A 21 -7.70 16.20 -4.83
N ASP A 22 -8.75 15.48 -5.24
CA ASP A 22 -9.91 15.17 -4.39
C ASP A 22 -9.53 14.22 -3.21
N ASP A 23 -8.64 13.23 -3.39
CA ASP A 23 -8.16 12.34 -2.31
C ASP A 23 -7.17 13.04 -1.35
N ILE A 24 -6.30 13.92 -1.86
CA ILE A 24 -5.40 14.76 -1.04
C ILE A 24 -6.22 15.81 -0.29
N GLU A 25 -7.22 16.39 -0.95
CA GLU A 25 -8.19 17.29 -0.33
C GLU A 25 -8.98 16.55 0.75
N ASP A 26 -9.45 15.32 0.51
CA ASP A 26 -10.14 14.49 1.51
C ASP A 26 -9.23 14.12 2.69
N LEU A 27 -7.97 13.75 2.47
CA LEU A 27 -6.99 13.48 3.54
C LEU A 27 -6.63 14.72 4.34
N GLN A 28 -6.45 15.88 3.68
CA GLN A 28 -6.28 17.16 4.36
C GLN A 28 -7.54 17.56 5.12
N GLU A 29 -8.73 17.30 4.58
CA GLU A 29 -10.01 17.52 5.25
C GLU A 29 -10.12 16.63 6.50
N GLN A 30 -9.74 15.36 6.42
CA GLN A 30 -9.73 14.42 7.55
C GLN A 30 -8.73 14.84 8.63
N LEU A 31 -7.53 15.30 8.25
CA LEU A 31 -6.50 15.77 9.19
C LEU A 31 -6.93 17.08 9.89
N ASN A 32 -7.54 18.00 9.15
CA ASN A 32 -8.12 19.23 9.69
C ASN A 32 -9.32 18.93 10.62
N LYS A 33 -10.17 17.96 10.28
CA LYS A 33 -11.27 17.48 11.15
C LYS A 33 -10.73 16.92 12.47
N LYS A 34 -9.62 16.16 12.45
CA LYS A 34 -8.99 15.60 13.64
C LYS A 34 -8.39 16.68 14.55
N ALA A 35 -7.65 17.64 13.98
CA ALA A 35 -7.13 18.79 14.73
C ALA A 35 -8.26 19.59 15.40
N SER A 36 -9.37 19.82 14.67
CA SER A 36 -10.55 20.50 15.21
C SER A 36 -11.23 19.74 16.36
N LEU A 37 -11.24 18.40 16.31
CA LEU A 37 -11.81 17.57 17.39
C LEU A 37 -10.94 17.60 18.66
N GLU A 38 -9.61 17.61 18.52
CA GLU A 38 -8.68 17.79 19.63
C GLU A 38 -8.89 19.17 20.31
N GLU A 39 -9.08 20.23 19.52
CA GLU A 39 -9.44 21.56 20.03
C GLU A 39 -10.77 21.58 20.80
N LEU A 40 -11.84 20.96 20.27
CA LEU A 40 -13.13 20.86 20.96
C LEU A 40 -13.01 20.06 22.26
N THR A 41 -12.22 18.98 22.25
CA THR A 41 -11.95 18.16 23.44
C THR A 41 -11.24 18.99 24.52
N GLN A 42 -10.26 19.81 24.14
CA GLN A 42 -9.57 20.71 25.05
C GLN A 42 -10.53 21.77 25.62
N LYS A 43 -11.38 22.39 24.79
CA LYS A 43 -12.40 23.35 25.24
C LYS A 43 -13.36 22.74 26.26
N VAL A 44 -13.84 21.52 26.05
CA VAL A 44 -14.75 20.82 26.98
C VAL A 44 -14.05 20.44 28.29
N SER A 45 -12.76 20.09 28.25
CA SER A 45 -11.95 19.88 29.47
C SER A 45 -11.86 21.16 30.32
N THR A 46 -11.62 22.31 29.66
CA THR A 46 -11.59 23.63 30.33
C THR A 46 -12.94 24.00 30.94
N MET A 47 -14.05 23.71 30.25
CA MET A 47 -15.42 23.89 30.77
C MET A 47 -15.68 23.09 32.04
N GLU A 48 -15.26 21.82 32.06
CA GLU A 48 -15.42 20.96 33.24
C GLU A 48 -14.66 21.53 34.44
N SER A 49 -13.39 21.90 34.23
CA SER A 49 -12.57 22.50 35.28
C SER A 49 -13.19 23.79 35.84
N SER A 50 -13.65 24.69 34.95
CA SER A 50 -14.31 25.93 35.34
C SER A 50 -15.59 25.70 36.15
N VAL A 51 -16.41 24.72 35.76
CA VAL A 51 -17.63 24.37 36.49
C VAL A 51 -17.29 23.76 37.86
N ALA A 52 -16.25 22.93 37.94
CA ALA A 52 -15.78 22.37 39.22
C ALA A 52 -15.30 23.47 40.18
N ASP A 53 -14.50 24.42 39.70
CA ASP A 53 -14.03 25.56 40.49
C ASP A 53 -15.20 26.44 40.95
N ALA A 54 -16.17 26.71 40.06
CA ALA A 54 -17.35 27.49 40.38
C ALA A 54 -18.25 26.79 41.42
N LYS A 55 -18.40 25.45 41.35
CA LYS A 55 -19.12 24.66 42.35
C LYS A 55 -18.46 24.80 43.71
N LYS A 56 -17.15 24.60 43.78
CA LYS A 56 -16.39 24.74 45.02
C LYS A 56 -16.54 26.14 45.63
N ALA A 57 -16.40 27.18 44.81
CA ALA A 57 -16.58 28.56 45.27
C ALA A 57 -18.00 28.85 45.79
N ALA A 58 -19.03 28.33 45.12
CA ALA A 58 -20.42 28.48 45.55
C ALA A 58 -20.73 27.68 46.83
N GLU A 59 -20.16 26.48 47.00
CA GLU A 59 -20.26 25.70 48.24
C GLU A 59 -19.60 26.43 49.42
N GLU A 60 -18.42 26.99 49.23
CA GLU A 60 -17.72 27.78 50.25
C GLU A 60 -18.50 29.06 50.63
N ALA A 61 -19.07 29.75 49.64
CA ALA A 61 -19.90 30.94 49.87
C ALA A 61 -21.19 30.59 50.64
N LYS A 62 -21.86 29.51 50.25
CA LYS A 62 -23.03 28.98 50.96
C LYS A 62 -22.69 28.63 52.40
N ALA A 63 -21.61 27.90 52.65
CA ALA A 63 -21.19 27.51 53.99
C ALA A 63 -20.91 28.74 54.88
N LYS A 64 -20.25 29.77 54.34
CA LYS A 64 -20.02 31.05 55.06
C LYS A 64 -21.33 31.76 55.37
N ALA A 65 -22.27 31.79 54.44
CA ALA A 65 -23.57 32.41 54.63
C ALA A 65 -24.43 31.65 55.67
N GLU A 66 -24.38 30.31 55.67
CA GLU A 66 -25.02 29.46 56.68
C GLU A 66 -24.41 29.67 58.07
N GLU A 67 -23.08 29.78 58.17
CA GLU A 67 -22.41 30.09 59.44
C GLU A 67 -22.81 31.48 59.97
N ALA A 68 -22.89 32.48 59.08
CA ALA A 68 -23.34 33.82 59.42
C ALA A 68 -24.80 33.84 59.88
N LEU A 69 -25.69 33.10 59.19
CA LEU A 69 -27.10 32.96 59.58
C LEU A 69 -27.24 32.31 60.96
N LYS A 70 -26.51 31.21 61.22
CA LYS A 70 -26.52 30.54 62.52
C LYS A 70 -26.07 31.47 63.65
N LYS A 71 -24.98 32.24 63.45
CA LYS A 71 -24.51 33.23 64.42
C LYS A 71 -25.55 34.33 64.67
N ALA A 72 -26.28 34.73 63.64
CA ALA A 72 -27.35 35.72 63.75
C ALA A 72 -28.57 35.18 64.52
N GLU A 73 -28.96 33.91 64.31
CA GLU A 73 -30.08 33.26 65.00
C GLU A 73 -29.78 32.92 66.48
N GLU A 74 -28.52 32.62 66.83
CA GLU A 74 -28.09 32.33 68.22
C GLU A 74 -27.96 33.61 69.08
N GLY A 75 -27.87 34.79 68.48
CA GLY A 75 -27.84 36.07 69.16
C GLY A 75 -29.24 36.53 69.59
N GLY A 76 -29.67 36.19 70.82
CA GLY A 76 -30.95 36.64 71.39
C GLY A 76 -31.15 38.17 71.36
N SER A 77 -32.34 38.65 71.78
CA SER A 77 -32.96 39.99 71.55
C SER A 77 -32.15 41.28 71.75
N ASN A 78 -30.84 41.24 72.01
CA ASN A 78 -29.94 42.36 72.24
C ASN A 78 -28.82 42.50 71.18
N SER A 79 -28.84 41.76 70.06
CA SER A 79 -27.74 41.73 69.07
C SER A 79 -27.76 42.81 67.97
N GLY A 80 -28.84 43.59 67.85
CA GLY A 80 -28.98 44.60 66.78
C GLY A 80 -29.18 44.03 65.38
N VAL A 81 -29.30 42.70 65.24
CA VAL A 81 -29.66 42.02 63.99
C VAL A 81 -31.14 42.28 63.70
N THR A 82 -31.44 42.83 62.52
CA THR A 82 -32.81 43.12 62.09
C THR A 82 -33.44 41.94 61.36
N GLU A 83 -34.77 41.89 61.31
CA GLU A 83 -35.49 40.88 60.53
C GLU A 83 -35.11 40.92 59.04
N SER A 84 -34.77 42.11 58.51
CA SER A 84 -34.22 42.26 57.15
C SER A 84 -32.84 41.65 56.97
N ASP A 85 -31.97 41.63 57.99
CA ASP A 85 -30.63 41.04 57.87
C ASP A 85 -30.71 39.50 57.77
N LEU A 86 -31.62 38.90 58.55
CA LEU A 86 -31.92 37.47 58.48
C LEU A 86 -32.57 37.10 57.14
N GLU A 87 -33.48 37.94 56.62
CA GLU A 87 -34.11 37.74 55.31
C GLU A 87 -33.08 37.85 54.18
N ASN A 88 -32.15 38.81 54.24
CA ASN A 88 -31.06 38.96 53.29
C ASN A 88 -30.10 37.76 53.30
N LEU A 89 -29.72 37.24 54.48
CA LEU A 89 -28.88 36.03 54.58
C LEU A 89 -29.57 34.78 54.03
N LYS A 90 -30.87 34.61 54.31
CA LYS A 90 -31.67 33.51 53.74
C LYS A 90 -31.77 33.64 52.21
N LYS A 91 -31.92 34.85 51.69
CA LYS A 91 -31.94 35.14 50.25
C LYS A 91 -30.59 34.85 49.59
N GLU A 92 -29.48 35.20 50.24
CA GLU A 92 -28.12 34.88 49.76
C GLU A 92 -27.89 33.36 49.73
N ILE A 93 -28.25 32.64 50.80
CA ILE A 93 -28.16 31.16 50.83
C ILE A 93 -29.00 30.54 49.72
N GLN A 94 -30.24 31.00 49.53
CA GLN A 94 -31.10 30.52 48.45
C GLN A 94 -30.48 30.80 47.07
N THR A 95 -29.89 31.98 46.87
CA THR A 95 -29.19 32.34 45.63
C THR A 95 -28.02 31.41 45.35
N GLN A 96 -27.21 31.05 46.37
CA GLN A 96 -26.12 30.09 46.20
C GLN A 96 -26.63 28.66 45.94
N ILE A 97 -27.75 28.26 46.54
CA ILE A 97 -28.42 26.97 46.26
C ILE A 97 -28.88 26.92 44.79
N ASP A 98 -29.52 27.99 44.32
CA ASP A 98 -29.99 28.08 42.93
C ASP A 98 -28.82 28.09 41.93
N LYS A 99 -27.70 28.75 42.29
CA LYS A 99 -26.45 28.72 41.51
C LYS A 99 -25.84 27.31 41.45
N LEU A 100 -25.76 26.60 42.58
CA LEU A 100 -25.26 25.22 42.63
C LEU A 100 -26.13 24.27 41.78
N ALA A 101 -27.46 24.41 41.87
CA ALA A 101 -28.38 23.62 41.03
C ALA A 101 -28.17 23.90 39.53
N SER A 102 -27.93 25.16 39.16
CA SER A 102 -27.60 25.54 37.78
C SER A 102 -26.26 24.94 37.34
N LEU A 103 -25.23 24.98 38.20
CA LEU A 103 -23.92 24.38 37.94
C LEU A 103 -23.99 22.85 37.79
N GLU A 104 -24.80 22.16 38.59
CA GLU A 104 -25.05 20.72 38.40
C GLU A 104 -25.73 20.40 37.06
N SER A 105 -26.62 21.28 36.59
CA SER A 105 -27.27 21.12 35.29
C SER A 105 -26.27 21.24 34.14
N VAL A 106 -25.40 22.27 34.13
CA VAL A 106 -24.36 22.39 33.08
C VAL A 106 -23.31 21.29 33.17
N ASP A 107 -22.95 20.83 34.37
CA ASP A 107 -22.02 19.70 34.57
C ASP A 107 -22.53 18.38 33.93
N LYS A 108 -23.84 18.12 34.03
CA LYS A 108 -24.47 16.99 33.32
C LYS A 108 -24.41 17.16 31.79
N LYS A 109 -24.58 18.38 31.28
CA LYS A 109 -24.46 18.68 29.84
C LYS A 109 -23.01 18.51 29.35
N ILE A 110 -22.02 18.93 30.15
CA ILE A 110 -20.59 18.69 29.86
C ILE A 110 -20.32 17.19 29.77
N SER A 111 -20.79 16.41 30.74
CA SER A 111 -20.62 14.95 30.74
C SER A 111 -21.24 14.30 29.50
N ALA A 112 -22.44 14.74 29.10
CA ALA A 112 -23.08 14.25 27.87
C ALA A 112 -22.28 14.62 26.61
N LEU A 113 -21.80 15.86 26.52
CA LEU A 113 -21.01 16.35 25.39
C LEU A 113 -19.65 15.63 25.26
N LYS A 114 -19.03 15.27 26.39
CA LYS A 114 -17.82 14.44 26.40
C LYS A 114 -18.02 13.06 25.80
N GLU A 115 -19.17 12.44 26.03
CA GLU A 115 -19.48 11.15 25.40
C GLU A 115 -19.71 11.30 23.89
N GLU A 116 -20.34 12.40 23.45
CA GLU A 116 -20.50 12.68 22.02
C GLU A 116 -19.16 12.92 21.29
N LEU A 117 -18.15 13.46 21.99
CA LEU A 117 -16.81 13.71 21.44
C LEU A 117 -15.93 12.45 21.28
N LYS A 118 -16.36 11.27 21.77
CA LYS A 118 -15.60 10.01 21.70
C LYS A 118 -15.78 9.22 20.39
N ALA A 119 -16.54 9.72 19.42
CA ALA A 119 -16.82 8.97 18.19
C ALA A 119 -15.60 8.91 17.24
N ASP A 120 -15.25 7.71 16.75
CA ASP A 120 -14.08 7.47 15.89
C ASP A 120 -14.19 8.09 14.48
N PHE A 121 -15.40 8.42 14.03
CA PHE A 121 -15.66 9.02 12.71
C PHE A 121 -16.76 10.08 12.81
N ILE A 122 -16.43 11.34 12.49
CA ILE A 122 -17.33 12.51 12.61
C ILE A 122 -17.39 13.23 11.25
N THR A 123 -18.60 13.50 10.76
CA THR A 123 -18.82 14.27 9.52
C THR A 123 -18.65 15.77 9.75
N SER A 124 -18.37 16.57 8.71
CA SER A 124 -18.24 18.03 8.82
C SER A 124 -19.51 18.70 9.39
N GLU A 125 -20.70 18.19 9.05
CA GLU A 125 -21.98 18.66 9.62
C GLU A 125 -22.08 18.33 11.13
N SER A 126 -21.68 17.13 11.53
CA SER A 126 -21.65 16.73 12.93
C SER A 126 -20.61 17.50 13.74
N LEU A 127 -19.46 17.84 13.13
CA LEU A 127 -18.41 18.64 13.74
C LEU A 127 -18.86 20.09 13.98
N GLN A 128 -19.53 20.71 13.00
CA GLN A 128 -20.13 22.04 13.17
C GLN A 128 -21.21 22.02 14.26
N ALA A 129 -22.06 20.99 14.28
CA ALA A 129 -23.08 20.85 15.32
C ALA A 129 -22.47 20.64 16.73
N LEU A 130 -21.35 19.91 16.83
CA LEU A 130 -20.58 19.78 18.07
C LEU A 130 -19.97 21.11 18.48
N ASN A 131 -19.37 21.86 17.55
CA ASN A 131 -18.86 23.21 17.82
C ASN A 131 -19.97 24.14 18.31
N ASP A 132 -21.14 24.15 17.66
CA ASP A 132 -22.30 24.96 18.09
C ASP A 132 -22.81 24.55 19.48
N LYS A 133 -22.79 23.25 19.81
CA LYS A 133 -23.12 22.75 21.16
C LYS A 133 -22.09 23.20 22.18
N VAL A 134 -20.80 23.12 21.86
CA VAL A 134 -19.69 23.61 22.71
C VAL A 134 -19.84 25.11 22.94
N ASP A 135 -20.10 25.91 21.90
CA ASP A 135 -20.26 27.36 22.00
C ASP A 135 -21.50 27.75 22.81
N LYS A 136 -22.63 27.06 22.58
CA LYS A 136 -23.86 27.29 23.35
C LYS A 136 -23.69 26.90 24.81
N LEU A 137 -23.06 25.74 25.07
CA LEU A 137 -22.77 25.29 26.42
C LEU A 137 -21.78 26.23 27.12
N SER A 138 -20.76 26.71 26.40
CA SER A 138 -19.84 27.76 26.86
C SER A 138 -20.61 29.01 27.28
N ALA A 139 -21.56 29.47 26.48
CA ALA A 139 -22.40 30.63 26.81
C ALA A 139 -23.28 30.38 28.04
N GLU A 140 -23.89 29.19 28.16
CA GLU A 140 -24.66 28.81 29.34
C GLU A 140 -23.78 28.76 30.60
N ILE A 141 -22.57 28.18 30.50
CA ILE A 141 -21.60 28.14 31.59
C ILE A 141 -21.18 29.55 32.00
N MET A 142 -20.89 30.43 31.04
CA MET A 142 -20.53 31.83 31.30
C MET A 142 -21.64 32.58 32.04
N GLN A 143 -22.92 32.32 31.70
CA GLN A 143 -24.06 32.91 32.42
C GLN A 143 -24.17 32.45 33.87
N VAL A 144 -23.76 31.22 34.17
CA VAL A 144 -23.85 30.65 35.53
C VAL A 144 -22.64 31.04 36.38
N ILE A 145 -21.43 30.92 35.83
CA ILE A 145 -20.18 31.16 36.56
C ILE A 145 -20.00 32.65 36.88
N GLY A 146 -20.28 33.52 35.89
CA GLY A 146 -20.07 34.97 35.98
C GLY A 146 -18.63 35.39 35.68
N HIS A 147 -18.37 36.70 35.77
CA HIS A 147 -17.12 37.33 35.32
C HIS A 147 -16.12 37.65 36.45
N ARG A 148 -16.43 37.26 37.69
CA ARG A 148 -15.67 37.66 38.87
C ARG A 148 -14.44 36.76 39.08
N LEU A 149 -13.26 37.36 39.09
CA LEU A 149 -12.02 36.71 39.51
C LEU A 149 -12.07 36.32 41.00
N THR A 150 -11.73 35.07 41.32
CA THR A 150 -11.74 34.52 42.68
C THR A 150 -10.36 34.08 43.18
N SER A 151 -9.49 33.59 42.29
CA SER A 151 -8.10 33.24 42.64
C SER A 151 -7.14 33.46 41.47
N LEU A 152 -5.86 33.58 41.81
CA LEU A 152 -4.73 33.67 40.88
C LEU A 152 -3.64 32.69 41.33
N SER A 153 -3.00 32.01 40.40
CA SER A 153 -1.80 31.20 40.67
C SER A 153 -0.76 31.37 39.57
N LEU A 154 0.52 31.46 39.93
CA LEU A 154 1.61 31.61 38.98
C LEU A 154 1.75 30.35 38.13
N ILE A 155 1.98 30.53 36.83
CA ILE A 155 2.50 29.52 35.93
C ILE A 155 4.02 29.75 35.83
N PRO A 156 4.85 29.00 36.58
CA PRO A 156 6.28 29.26 36.64
C PRO A 156 6.97 28.90 35.33
N THR A 157 7.85 29.78 34.87
CA THR A 157 8.79 29.49 33.76
C THR A 157 10.01 28.70 34.23
N ASP A 158 10.36 28.81 35.52
CA ASP A 158 11.48 28.09 36.14
C ASP A 158 11.25 27.86 37.64
N HIS A 159 12.03 26.94 38.23
CA HIS A 159 12.08 26.67 39.66
C HIS A 159 13.50 26.84 40.19
N ILE A 160 13.76 27.92 40.94
CA ILE A 160 15.07 28.18 41.53
C ILE A 160 15.07 27.72 42.98
N ASN A 161 15.94 26.76 43.31
CA ASN A 161 16.01 26.13 44.63
C ASN A 161 14.65 25.56 45.09
N GLY A 162 13.85 25.05 44.16
CA GLY A 162 12.51 24.49 44.42
C GLY A 162 11.39 25.53 44.61
N ILE A 163 11.66 26.81 44.39
CA ILE A 163 10.67 27.89 44.47
C ILE A 163 10.29 28.32 43.05
N ALA A 164 8.98 28.34 42.76
CA ALA A 164 8.42 28.87 41.52
C ALA A 164 8.89 30.32 41.28
N ALA A 165 9.43 30.59 40.09
CA ALA A 165 10.07 31.86 39.77
C ALA A 165 9.43 32.58 38.58
N ILE A 166 9.32 33.91 38.70
CA ILE A 166 9.13 34.87 37.63
C ILE A 166 10.52 35.24 37.11
N THR A 167 10.84 34.83 35.87
CA THR A 167 12.16 35.05 35.27
C THR A 167 12.15 36.24 34.31
N LEU A 168 13.17 37.09 34.36
CA LEU A 168 13.44 38.10 33.34
C LEU A 168 14.88 38.02 32.84
N THR A 169 15.10 38.42 31.58
CA THR A 169 16.45 38.47 30.99
C THR A 169 16.95 39.91 30.93
N THR A 170 18.21 40.11 31.30
CA THR A 170 18.93 41.38 31.11
C THR A 170 20.19 41.10 30.31
N LEU A 171 20.39 41.88 29.25
CA LEU A 171 21.57 41.80 28.42
C LEU A 171 22.70 42.63 29.04
N GLN A 172 23.86 42.03 29.21
CA GLN A 172 25.07 42.69 29.68
C GLN A 172 26.07 42.76 28.53
N TYR A 173 26.58 43.95 28.24
CA TYR A 173 27.65 44.13 27.26
C TYR A 173 28.55 45.31 27.64
N THR A 174 29.78 45.30 27.13
CA THR A 174 30.65 46.48 27.16
C THR A 174 30.61 47.08 25.76
N PRO A 175 30.30 48.39 25.60
CA PRO A 175 30.36 49.03 24.30
C PRO A 175 31.72 48.82 23.64
N GLN A 176 31.71 48.64 22.33
CA GLN A 176 32.88 48.39 21.53
C GLN A 176 33.16 49.60 20.65
N VAL A 177 34.42 49.77 20.25
CA VAL A 177 34.81 50.68 19.16
C VAL A 177 35.60 49.91 18.13
N TYR A 178 35.39 50.26 16.87
CA TYR A 178 36.17 49.70 15.78
C TYR A 178 37.66 49.97 15.99
N LYS A 179 38.47 48.92 15.90
CA LYS A 179 39.92 49.00 15.94
C LYS A 179 40.48 48.07 14.86
N PRO A 180 40.86 48.61 13.69
CA PRO A 180 41.39 47.81 12.61
C PRO A 180 42.67 47.10 13.06
N MET A 181 42.78 45.81 12.77
CA MET A 181 44.05 45.10 12.86
C MET A 181 44.76 45.12 11.51
N ALA A 182 46.07 45.32 11.54
CA ALA A 182 46.85 45.45 10.33
C ALA A 182 47.16 44.10 9.64
N LYS A 183 47.13 42.98 10.38
CA LYS A 183 47.35 41.59 9.93
C LYS A 183 47.20 40.61 11.10
N HIS A 184 46.97 39.32 10.81
CA HIS A 184 47.10 38.25 11.80
C HIS A 184 48.59 37.89 12.04
N GLU A 185 48.97 37.47 13.26
CA GLU A 185 50.35 37.02 13.58
C GLU A 185 50.64 35.58 13.08
N SER A 186 49.59 34.83 12.76
CA SER A 186 49.61 33.49 12.16
C SER A 186 48.55 33.42 11.05
N GLY A 187 48.70 32.51 10.07
CA GLY A 187 47.79 32.45 8.92
C GLY A 187 46.31 32.28 9.30
N PRO A 188 45.37 32.52 8.36
CA PRO A 188 43.91 32.45 8.61
C PRO A 188 43.45 31.10 9.18
N ASP A 189 44.24 30.05 8.97
CA ASP A 189 44.06 28.68 9.47
C ASP A 189 44.45 28.48 10.94
N LYS A 190 45.00 29.50 11.62
CA LYS A 190 45.61 29.38 12.96
C LYS A 190 45.21 30.51 13.89
N HIS A 191 43.93 30.61 14.21
CA HIS A 191 43.47 31.37 15.37
C HIS A 191 43.84 30.63 16.66
N THR A 192 44.76 31.20 17.45
CA THR A 192 45.26 30.56 18.68
C THR A 192 44.35 30.87 19.87
N ASN A 193 43.33 30.04 20.13
CA ASN A 193 42.50 30.06 21.35
C ASN A 193 41.87 31.43 21.76
N ARG A 194 41.93 32.46 20.91
CA ARG A 194 41.40 33.80 21.17
C ARG A 194 40.74 34.35 19.92
N PRO A 195 39.51 34.89 20.04
CA PRO A 195 38.85 35.60 18.96
C PRO A 195 39.70 36.74 18.47
N VAL A 196 39.88 36.81 17.15
CA VAL A 196 40.40 38.00 16.52
C VAL A 196 39.18 38.89 16.20
N LEU A 197 39.13 40.08 16.81
CA LEU A 197 38.00 41.01 16.73
C LEU A 197 38.52 42.34 16.20
N ASP A 198 37.88 42.91 15.17
CA ASP A 198 38.18 44.27 14.70
C ASP A 198 37.55 45.37 15.56
N HIS A 199 37.28 45.04 16.81
CA HIS A 199 36.68 45.93 17.77
C HIS A 199 37.21 45.61 19.15
N VAL A 200 37.32 46.65 19.97
CA VAL A 200 37.79 46.53 21.35
C VAL A 200 36.83 47.25 22.29
N ALA A 201 36.79 46.76 23.53
CA ALA A 201 35.95 47.36 24.56
C ALA A 201 36.33 48.83 24.79
N ALA A 202 35.33 49.69 24.82
CA ALA A 202 35.44 51.12 25.06
C ALA A 202 34.27 51.60 25.92
N GLY A 203 34.56 51.94 27.17
CA GLY A 203 33.56 52.41 28.13
C GLY A 203 33.24 51.39 29.21
N GLU A 204 32.21 51.71 30.00
CA GLU A 204 31.76 50.89 31.13
C GLU A 204 30.70 49.86 30.70
N VAL A 205 30.57 48.79 31.50
CA VAL A 205 29.55 47.75 31.30
C VAL A 205 28.16 48.37 31.34
N ARG A 206 27.31 48.00 30.37
CA ARG A 206 25.92 48.42 30.27
C ARG A 206 24.98 47.23 30.42
N TYR A 207 23.78 47.51 30.93
CA TYR A 207 22.72 46.53 31.14
C TYR A 207 21.46 46.97 30.41
N ILE A 208 20.89 46.11 29.59
CA ILE A 208 19.66 46.36 28.85
C ILE A 208 18.59 45.36 29.26
N SER A 209 17.41 45.83 29.62
CA SER A 209 16.24 44.97 29.84
C SER A 209 15.11 45.44 28.92
N THR A 210 14.29 44.49 28.47
CA THR A 210 13.09 44.79 27.69
C THR A 210 11.98 45.34 28.59
N GLU A 211 11.06 46.13 28.02
CA GLU A 211 9.83 46.55 28.70
C GLU A 211 8.68 45.55 28.52
N LYS A 212 8.94 44.46 27.77
CA LYS A 212 7.96 43.46 27.37
C LYS A 212 8.22 42.07 27.99
N ASN A 213 8.72 42.01 29.22
CA ASN A 213 8.83 40.72 29.91
C ASN A 213 7.41 40.22 30.24
N GLU A 214 7.20 38.92 30.28
CA GLU A 214 5.87 38.33 30.51
C GLU A 214 5.89 37.38 31.71
N ALA A 215 4.84 37.47 32.54
CA ALA A 215 4.55 36.54 33.61
C ALA A 215 3.12 36.03 33.45
N TYR A 216 2.92 34.72 33.64
CA TYR A 216 1.66 34.06 33.34
C TYR A 216 1.01 33.57 34.62
N PHE A 217 -0.30 33.78 34.75
CA PHE A 217 -1.08 33.38 35.93
C PHE A 217 -2.35 32.67 35.51
N HIS A 218 -2.65 31.52 36.10
CA HIS A 218 -3.97 30.92 36.01
C HIS A 218 -4.99 31.83 36.69
N VAL A 219 -6.09 32.13 35.99
CA VAL A 219 -7.25 32.81 36.56
C VAL A 219 -8.30 31.78 36.95
N SER A 220 -8.92 31.95 38.11
CA SER A 220 -10.14 31.20 38.46
C SER A 220 -11.31 32.15 38.67
N PRO A 221 -12.50 31.82 38.13
CA PRO A 221 -12.75 30.71 37.19
C PRO A 221 -12.01 30.94 35.85
N SER A 222 -11.49 29.87 35.25
CA SER A 222 -10.70 29.94 34.01
C SER A 222 -11.53 30.32 32.79
N MET A 223 -12.84 30.06 32.84
CA MET A 223 -13.84 30.59 31.91
C MET A 223 -14.69 31.65 32.58
N GLY A 224 -14.87 32.78 31.90
CA GLY A 224 -15.78 33.85 32.30
C GLY A 224 -15.05 35.14 32.69
N VAL A 225 -13.89 35.08 33.35
CA VAL A 225 -13.12 36.30 33.66
C VAL A 225 -12.50 36.85 32.38
N ARG A 226 -12.79 38.11 32.04
CA ARG A 226 -12.24 38.80 30.87
C ARG A 226 -11.20 39.84 31.28
N THR A 227 -10.41 40.30 30.32
CA THR A 227 -9.39 41.34 30.55
C THR A 227 -9.97 42.61 31.16
N GLU A 228 -11.18 43.00 30.78
CA GLU A 228 -11.90 44.16 31.32
C GLU A 228 -12.46 43.96 32.74
N ASP A 229 -12.53 42.72 33.24
CA ASP A 229 -13.08 42.43 34.56
C ASP A 229 -12.09 42.73 35.71
N ILE A 230 -10.82 43.01 35.38
CA ILE A 230 -9.79 43.47 36.32
C ILE A 230 -9.15 44.79 35.87
N GLU A 231 -8.63 45.56 36.81
CA GLU A 231 -7.78 46.72 36.52
C GLU A 231 -6.32 46.27 36.27
N LEU A 232 -5.42 47.18 35.87
CA LEU A 232 -4.01 46.83 35.70
C LEU A 232 -3.45 46.36 37.06
N PRO A 233 -2.92 45.13 37.18
CA PRO A 233 -2.41 44.63 38.45
C PRO A 233 -1.19 45.41 38.95
N SER A 234 -0.83 45.18 40.20
CA SER A 234 0.45 45.60 40.78
C SER A 234 1.18 44.39 41.38
N PHE A 235 2.51 44.42 41.43
CA PHE A 235 3.27 43.43 42.18
C PHE A 235 3.51 43.92 43.60
N ASP A 236 3.01 43.20 44.61
CA ASP A 236 3.40 43.41 45.99
C ASP A 236 4.67 42.58 46.26
N CYS A 237 5.82 43.25 46.33
CA CYS A 237 7.13 42.61 46.41
C CYS A 237 7.69 42.62 47.83
N ILE A 238 8.45 41.58 48.18
CA ILE A 238 9.18 41.45 49.44
C ILE A 238 10.60 40.98 49.20
N THR A 239 11.48 41.23 50.17
CA THR A 239 12.78 40.56 50.25
C THR A 239 12.67 39.36 51.19
N SER A 240 13.07 38.18 50.73
CA SER A 240 13.00 36.92 51.48
C SER A 240 14.35 36.21 51.50
N ASN A 241 14.49 35.18 52.33
CA ASN A 241 15.64 34.30 52.32
C ASN A 241 15.25 32.82 52.36
N ASN A 242 16.17 31.96 51.94
CA ASN A 242 15.97 30.50 51.87
C ASN A 242 15.84 29.77 53.23
N THR A 243 15.81 30.48 54.38
CA THR A 243 15.70 29.88 55.74
C THR A 243 14.57 30.44 56.61
N MET A 244 13.73 31.35 56.09
CA MET A 244 12.49 31.93 56.65
C MET A 244 12.50 32.28 58.15
N LYS A 245 12.73 33.56 58.52
CA LYS A 245 12.64 34.02 59.93
C LYS A 245 11.94 35.35 60.27
N ARG A 246 11.37 36.14 59.36
CA ARG A 246 10.60 37.37 59.74
C ARG A 246 9.71 37.91 58.63
N SER A 247 8.67 38.66 59.02
CA SER A 247 7.83 39.47 58.13
C SER A 247 8.67 40.58 57.49
N ALA A 248 8.74 40.60 56.16
CA ALA A 248 9.44 41.61 55.38
C ALA A 248 8.52 42.80 55.03
N GLU A 249 9.10 43.96 54.78
CA GLU A 249 8.38 45.14 54.28
C GLU A 249 7.89 44.88 52.85
N VAL A 250 6.61 45.16 52.58
CA VAL A 250 6.02 45.04 51.24
C VAL A 250 6.25 46.33 50.47
N LYS A 251 6.87 46.22 49.28
CA LYS A 251 7.06 47.31 48.33
C LYS A 251 6.26 47.03 47.07
N THR A 252 5.33 47.91 46.74
CA THR A 252 4.55 47.78 45.50
C THR A 252 5.41 48.17 44.29
N ASN A 253 5.38 47.35 43.24
CA ASN A 253 6.02 47.56 41.94
C ASN A 253 7.55 47.77 41.98
N SER A 254 8.25 47.10 42.91
CA SER A 254 9.72 47.14 42.99
C SER A 254 10.26 45.79 43.46
N PRO A 255 11.08 45.06 42.68
CA PRO A 255 11.93 45.58 41.60
C PRO A 255 11.31 45.52 40.19
N ILE A 256 10.09 44.99 40.04
CA ILE A 256 9.39 44.87 38.75
C ILE A 256 8.03 45.58 38.81
N VAL A 257 7.61 46.13 37.67
CA VAL A 257 6.36 46.89 37.52
C VAL A 257 5.56 46.40 36.31
N PRO A 258 4.27 46.08 36.45
CA PRO A 258 3.41 45.74 35.32
C PRO A 258 3.24 46.92 34.35
N THR A 259 3.25 46.62 33.06
CA THR A 259 3.03 47.56 31.94
C THR A 259 1.79 47.21 31.14
N GLY A 260 1.34 45.95 31.17
CA GLY A 260 0.19 45.46 30.42
C GLY A 260 -0.47 44.26 31.08
N LYS A 261 -1.68 43.95 30.61
CA LYS A 261 -2.44 42.76 31.00
C LYS A 261 -3.26 42.24 29.83
N GLU A 262 -3.37 40.93 29.72
CA GLU A 262 -4.27 40.24 28.80
C GLU A 262 -4.73 38.93 29.42
N ILE A 263 -6.04 38.66 29.41
CA ILE A 263 -6.60 37.36 29.79
C ILE A 263 -7.08 36.66 28.51
N LYS A 264 -6.47 35.51 28.23
CA LYS A 264 -6.86 34.63 27.12
C LYS A 264 -6.79 33.18 27.59
N ASP A 265 -7.79 32.38 27.25
CA ASP A 265 -7.85 30.94 27.54
C ASP A 265 -7.60 30.58 29.01
N GLY A 266 -8.11 31.39 29.94
CA GLY A 266 -7.96 31.17 31.39
C GLY A 266 -6.56 31.48 31.95
N VAL A 267 -5.72 32.16 31.17
CA VAL A 267 -4.40 32.63 31.58
C VAL A 267 -4.35 34.16 31.50
N LEU A 268 -3.95 34.79 32.60
CA LEU A 268 -3.58 36.20 32.67
C LEU A 268 -2.10 36.33 32.35
N THR A 269 -1.79 36.90 31.19
CA THR A 269 -0.47 37.37 30.82
C THR A 269 -0.28 38.79 31.34
N VAL A 270 0.71 38.97 32.22
CA VAL A 270 1.12 40.28 32.73
C VAL A 270 2.42 40.66 32.05
N THR A 271 2.37 41.67 31.19
CA THR A 271 3.58 42.29 30.65
C THR A 271 4.18 43.19 31.73
N TYR A 272 5.48 43.14 31.96
CA TYR A 272 6.18 43.90 32.99
C TYR A 272 7.59 44.33 32.59
N LYS A 273 8.10 45.34 33.30
CA LYS A 273 9.45 45.86 33.17
C LYS A 273 10.14 46.00 34.52
N LYS A 274 11.45 46.22 34.52
CA LYS A 274 12.17 46.64 35.74
C LYS A 274 11.67 48.02 36.19
N SER A 275 11.53 48.20 37.50
CA SER A 275 11.21 49.50 38.07
C SER A 275 12.38 50.47 37.88
N ASP A 276 12.10 51.78 37.92
CA ASP A 276 13.08 52.82 37.58
C ASP A 276 14.38 52.73 38.39
N ASP A 277 14.29 52.34 39.68
CA ASP A 277 15.45 52.15 40.57
C ASP A 277 16.41 51.03 40.12
N PHE A 278 15.93 50.09 39.31
CA PHE A 278 16.66 48.93 38.80
C PHE A 278 16.96 49.02 37.29
N LEU A 279 16.56 50.09 36.60
CA LEU A 279 16.95 50.30 35.20
C LEU A 279 18.47 50.47 35.09
N GLY A 280 19.07 49.78 34.12
CA GLY A 280 20.52 49.77 33.91
C GLY A 280 21.33 49.04 34.98
N LYS A 281 20.69 48.29 35.88
CA LYS A 281 21.35 47.53 36.96
C LYS A 281 20.76 46.12 37.10
N PRO A 282 21.54 45.11 37.54
CA PRO A 282 21.01 43.80 37.86
C PRO A 282 20.27 43.81 39.22
N ILE A 283 19.19 43.02 39.31
CA ILE A 283 18.49 42.65 40.53
C ILE A 283 19.34 41.60 41.23
N THR A 284 20.06 42.02 42.27
CA THR A 284 21.07 41.18 42.91
C THR A 284 20.49 40.26 43.97
N THR A 285 20.85 38.99 43.87
CA THR A 285 20.71 38.00 44.94
C THR A 285 21.98 38.03 45.79
N THR A 286 21.83 38.05 47.12
CA THR A 286 22.98 38.12 48.05
C THR A 286 23.10 36.83 48.85
N THR A 287 24.31 36.27 48.91
CA THR A 287 24.59 35.02 49.61
C THR A 287 25.52 35.27 50.79
N ASN A 288 25.11 34.85 51.98
CA ASN A 288 25.93 34.87 53.20
C ASN A 288 25.95 33.46 53.81
N GLY A 289 27.04 32.72 53.59
CA GLY A 289 27.13 31.30 53.96
C GLY A 289 26.13 30.46 53.15
N THR A 290 25.25 29.73 53.84
CA THR A 290 24.16 28.95 53.22
C THR A 290 22.88 29.75 53.04
N THR A 291 22.84 31.02 53.48
CA THR A 291 21.65 31.86 53.39
C THR A 291 21.69 32.72 52.14
N GLU A 292 20.70 32.53 51.27
CA GLU A 292 20.48 33.31 50.05
C GLU A 292 19.31 34.28 50.28
N THR A 293 19.49 35.56 49.95
CA THR A 293 18.46 36.61 50.05
C THR A 293 18.08 37.09 48.65
N PHE A 294 16.79 37.00 48.30
CA PHE A 294 16.23 37.27 46.97
C PHE A 294 14.88 38.02 47.07
N TYR A 295 14.41 38.55 45.94
CA TYR A 295 13.09 39.20 45.86
C TYR A 295 12.00 38.17 45.56
N MET A 296 10.82 38.41 46.11
CA MET A 296 9.60 37.68 45.78
C MET A 296 8.48 38.66 45.45
N ALA A 297 7.55 38.28 44.60
CA ALA A 297 6.38 39.08 44.25
C ALA A 297 5.09 38.26 44.32
N SER A 298 4.03 38.89 44.80
CA SER A 298 2.64 38.45 44.67
C SER A 298 1.92 39.40 43.71
N LEU A 299 1.25 38.87 42.70
CA LEU A 299 0.44 39.67 41.78
C LEU A 299 -0.87 40.04 42.47
N LYS A 300 -1.11 41.34 42.65
CA LYS A 300 -2.33 41.90 43.20
C LYS A 300 -3.20 42.45 42.07
N ALA A 301 -4.28 41.75 41.73
CA ALA A 301 -5.21 42.15 40.69
C ALA A 301 -6.47 42.79 41.31
N PRO A 302 -6.73 44.10 41.06
CA PRO A 302 -7.98 44.73 41.46
C PRO A 302 -9.14 44.23 40.58
N VAL A 303 -10.24 43.84 41.20
CA VAL A 303 -11.48 43.50 40.51
C VAL A 303 -12.24 44.78 40.18
N THR A 304 -12.84 44.85 38.99
CA THR A 304 -13.67 46.00 38.58
C THR A 304 -15.00 46.05 39.34
N GLU A 305 -15.53 47.26 39.55
CA GLU A 305 -16.77 47.47 40.32
C GLU A 305 -18.01 46.79 39.72
N SER A 306 -18.02 46.54 38.40
CA SER A 306 -19.11 45.78 37.74
C SER A 306 -19.29 44.39 38.34
N ASN A 307 -18.22 43.82 38.89
CA ASN A 307 -18.18 42.46 39.43
C ASN A 307 -18.26 42.39 40.97
N TYR A 308 -18.56 43.51 41.64
CA TYR A 308 -18.72 43.56 43.10
C TYR A 308 -20.09 43.02 43.53
N THR A 309 -20.16 42.39 44.70
CA THR A 309 -21.44 42.08 45.37
C THR A 309 -22.15 43.37 45.79
N GLU A 310 -23.45 43.29 46.07
CA GLU A 310 -24.22 44.44 46.58
C GLU A 310 -23.62 45.00 47.88
N THR A 311 -23.17 44.11 48.78
CA THR A 311 -22.48 44.49 50.03
C THR A 311 -21.16 45.20 49.76
N GLU A 312 -20.33 44.70 48.84
CA GLU A 312 -19.05 45.33 48.49
C GLU A 312 -19.23 46.70 47.83
N LYS A 313 -20.26 46.86 46.99
CA LYS A 313 -20.64 48.16 46.43
C LYS A 313 -21.05 49.13 47.54
N ALA A 314 -21.86 48.67 48.49
CA ALA A 314 -22.27 49.48 49.64
C ALA A 314 -21.08 49.84 50.55
N ASP A 315 -20.17 48.90 50.81
CA ASP A 315 -19.00 49.10 51.66
C ASP A 315 -17.95 50.01 51.00
N LYS A 316 -17.76 49.93 49.68
CA LYS A 316 -16.91 50.88 48.92
C LYS A 316 -17.52 52.28 48.93
N ALA A 317 -18.83 52.40 48.69
CA ALA A 317 -19.54 53.69 48.76
C ALA A 317 -19.51 54.30 50.16
N ALA A 318 -19.51 53.47 51.22
CA ALA A 318 -19.38 53.87 52.61
C ALA A 318 -17.93 54.10 53.07
N GLY A 319 -16.93 53.88 52.21
CA GLY A 319 -15.51 54.06 52.52
C GLY A 319 -14.92 53.04 53.49
N LYS A 320 -15.56 51.87 53.67
CA LYS A 320 -15.06 50.79 54.54
C LYS A 320 -13.98 49.94 53.88
N ILE A 321 -13.98 49.89 52.54
CA ILE A 321 -12.97 49.19 51.73
C ILE A 321 -12.46 50.10 50.62
N ASN A 322 -11.19 49.95 50.23
CA ASN A 322 -10.58 50.70 49.12
C ASN A 322 -10.88 50.06 47.75
N GLY A 323 -11.14 48.75 47.75
CA GLY A 323 -11.40 47.94 46.57
C GLY A 323 -11.34 46.46 46.90
N VAL A 324 -11.79 45.63 45.96
CA VAL A 324 -11.68 44.16 46.04
C VAL A 324 -10.48 43.72 45.21
N TYR A 325 -9.60 42.90 45.80
CA TYR A 325 -8.39 42.43 45.15
C TYR A 325 -8.24 40.92 45.30
N VAL A 326 -7.66 40.28 44.29
CA VAL A 326 -7.20 38.89 44.33
C VAL A 326 -5.68 38.90 44.26
N ASN A 327 -5.03 38.19 45.17
CA ASN A 327 -3.57 38.09 45.22
C ASN A 327 -3.14 36.68 44.83
N SER A 328 -2.06 36.55 44.07
CA SER A 328 -1.38 35.28 43.88
C SER A 328 -0.53 34.91 45.11
N GLU A 329 0.01 33.71 45.13
CA GLU A 329 1.14 33.34 45.97
C GLU A 329 2.37 34.23 45.73
N TYR A 330 3.26 34.27 46.72
CA TYR A 330 4.57 34.91 46.56
C TYR A 330 5.51 33.98 45.79
N SER A 331 6.01 34.46 44.66
CA SER A 331 6.94 33.74 43.77
C SER A 331 8.27 34.46 43.71
N ARG A 332 9.38 33.72 43.52
CA ARG A 332 10.72 34.32 43.41
C ARG A 332 10.83 35.17 42.15
N ILE A 333 11.51 36.30 42.22
CA ILE A 333 11.96 37.03 41.02
C ILE A 333 13.39 36.61 40.74
N GLU A 334 13.64 36.07 39.56
CA GLU A 334 14.98 35.69 39.11
C GLU A 334 15.38 36.48 37.87
N GLU A 335 16.58 37.06 37.89
CA GLU A 335 17.15 37.75 36.72
C GLU A 335 18.26 36.92 36.09
N ILE A 336 18.09 36.60 34.82
CA ILE A 336 19.11 35.95 33.99
C ILE A 336 19.91 37.05 33.28
N VAL A 337 21.16 37.22 33.69
CA VAL A 337 22.10 38.13 33.01
C VAL A 337 22.78 37.37 31.87
N ALA A 338 22.56 37.82 30.63
CA ALA A 338 23.07 37.17 29.43
C ALA A 338 23.90 38.13 28.57
N ILE A 339 24.90 37.61 27.86
CA ILE A 339 25.80 38.40 27.01
C ILE A 339 25.38 38.21 25.55
N PRO A 340 25.01 39.28 24.82
CA PRO A 340 24.58 39.19 23.43
C PRO A 340 25.76 39.19 22.46
N TYR A 341 25.64 38.39 21.40
CA TYR A 341 26.59 38.31 20.30
C TYR A 341 25.88 38.26 18.94
N LEU A 342 26.56 38.74 17.90
CA LEU A 342 26.11 38.63 16.51
C LEU A 342 26.42 37.22 16.01
N ALA A 343 25.40 36.50 15.54
CA ALA A 343 25.51 35.14 15.03
C ALA A 343 24.93 34.99 13.63
N ASN A 344 25.30 33.90 12.97
CA ASN A 344 24.73 33.46 11.70
C ASN A 344 23.32 32.89 11.93
N SER A 345 22.35 33.39 11.18
CA SER A 345 20.95 32.93 11.25
C SER A 345 20.76 31.45 10.94
N LYS A 346 21.69 30.84 10.20
CA LYS A 346 21.66 29.41 9.85
C LYS A 346 22.08 28.49 11.01
N THR A 347 22.56 29.04 12.11
CA THR A 347 22.96 28.25 13.28
C THR A 347 21.78 27.48 13.87
N ASP A 348 21.91 26.16 13.96
CA ASP A 348 20.98 25.32 14.70
C ASP A 348 21.39 25.26 16.17
N PHE A 349 20.75 26.12 16.98
CA PHE A 349 20.96 26.25 18.42
C PHE A 349 20.50 25.04 19.26
N THR A 350 19.96 23.98 18.63
CA THR A 350 19.61 22.73 19.33
C THR A 350 20.75 21.72 19.39
N LYS A 351 21.77 21.85 18.54
CA LYS A 351 22.93 20.96 18.49
C LYS A 351 24.05 21.46 19.39
N ALA A 352 24.84 20.52 19.91
CA ALA A 352 26.05 20.84 20.65
C ALA A 352 27.08 21.49 19.72
N LEU A 353 27.74 22.54 20.20
CA LEU A 353 28.77 23.26 19.47
C LEU A 353 30.16 22.77 19.94
N GLU A 354 31.08 22.56 19.01
CA GLU A 354 32.31 21.79 19.25
C GLU A 354 33.50 22.64 19.76
N ASP A 355 33.47 23.98 19.63
CA ASP A 355 34.69 24.83 19.71
C ASP A 355 34.57 26.17 20.48
N LYS A 356 35.68 26.90 20.60
CA LYS A 356 35.78 28.16 21.36
C LYS A 356 35.39 29.40 20.53
N PHE A 357 34.20 29.94 20.79
CA PHE A 357 33.64 31.27 20.48
C PHE A 357 33.89 31.93 19.09
N ALA A 358 35.11 32.13 18.61
CA ALA A 358 35.37 32.92 17.39
C ALA A 358 35.35 32.09 16.11
N ASP A 359 35.85 30.86 16.20
CA ASP A 359 36.00 29.91 15.09
C ASP A 359 35.02 28.76 15.25
N GLU A 360 33.90 29.05 15.93
CA GLU A 360 32.91 28.06 16.24
C GLU A 360 32.20 27.64 14.96
N ILE A 361 32.38 26.37 14.61
CA ILE A 361 31.85 25.77 13.39
C ILE A 361 30.80 24.73 13.75
N GLN A 362 29.70 24.72 13.00
CA GLN A 362 28.75 23.63 12.97
C GLN A 362 28.95 22.82 11.69
N LYS A 363 29.41 21.58 11.83
CA LYS A 363 29.74 20.70 10.70
C LYS A 363 28.49 20.17 10.00
N ASN A 364 28.57 20.02 8.68
CA ASN A 364 27.54 19.37 7.84
C ASN A 364 26.12 19.95 7.99
N ALA A 365 25.98 21.27 8.17
CA ALA A 365 24.68 21.90 8.40
C ALA A 365 23.86 22.12 7.11
N GLU A 366 24.52 22.32 5.97
CA GLU A 366 23.87 22.56 4.67
C GLU A 366 24.75 22.01 3.53
N ASN A 367 24.24 21.07 2.73
CA ASN A 367 24.92 20.51 1.54
C ASN A 367 26.38 20.04 1.77
N GLY A 368 26.71 19.55 2.97
CA GLY A 368 28.06 19.09 3.31
C GLY A 368 29.10 20.20 3.52
N LYS A 369 28.68 21.47 3.64
CA LYS A 369 29.55 22.59 4.02
C LYS A 369 29.41 22.91 5.51
N ASP A 370 30.55 23.24 6.11
CA ASP A 370 30.68 23.71 7.49
C ASP A 370 30.21 25.18 7.58
N ILE A 371 29.48 25.53 8.65
CA ILE A 371 29.02 26.91 8.86
C ILE A 371 29.67 27.51 10.11
N TYR A 372 30.07 28.77 10.04
CA TYR A 372 30.55 29.52 11.21
C TYR A 372 29.36 30.11 11.96
N VAL A 373 29.27 29.83 13.27
CA VAL A 373 28.23 30.37 14.16
C VAL A 373 28.37 31.88 14.28
N HIS A 374 29.60 32.36 14.31
CA HIS A 374 29.92 33.78 14.31
C HIS A 374 30.71 34.09 13.03
N TYR A 375 30.19 35.02 12.22
CA TYR A 375 30.86 35.48 11.01
C TYR A 375 32.29 35.97 11.27
N HIS A 376 33.11 35.98 10.22
CA HIS A 376 34.54 36.31 10.30
C HIS A 376 34.81 37.80 10.64
N ASP A 377 36.06 38.08 11.05
CA ASP A 377 36.62 39.43 11.07
C ASP A 377 37.06 39.87 9.66
N SER A 378 37.34 41.17 9.51
CA SER A 378 37.72 41.74 8.21
C SER A 378 39.03 41.21 7.69
N VAL A 379 40.04 41.01 8.54
CA VAL A 379 41.37 40.58 8.10
C VAL A 379 41.27 39.20 7.45
N CYS A 380 40.51 38.27 8.03
CA CYS A 380 40.28 36.95 7.43
C CYS A 380 39.65 37.03 6.04
N LEU A 381 38.62 37.85 5.84
CA LEU A 381 37.97 37.95 4.53
C LEU A 381 38.82 38.70 3.50
N TYR A 382 39.53 39.77 3.88
CA TYR A 382 40.42 40.49 2.96
C TYR A 382 41.66 39.67 2.56
N GLU A 383 42.15 38.79 3.44
CA GLU A 383 43.26 37.87 3.13
C GLU A 383 42.80 36.58 2.43
N SER A 384 41.48 36.32 2.36
CA SER A 384 40.94 35.12 1.70
C SER A 384 41.10 35.17 0.18
N GLY A 385 41.42 34.01 -0.40
CA GLY A 385 41.49 33.85 -1.86
C GLY A 385 40.12 33.81 -2.53
N ASN A 386 40.15 33.70 -3.87
CA ASN A 386 38.94 33.52 -4.66
C ASN A 386 38.23 32.23 -4.25
N ASN A 387 36.91 32.30 -4.01
CA ASN A 387 36.07 31.19 -3.61
C ASN A 387 36.40 30.58 -2.23
N GLU A 388 37.19 31.27 -1.42
CA GLU A 388 37.47 30.92 -0.03
C GLU A 388 36.59 31.75 0.92
N LEU A 389 36.13 31.14 2.01
CA LEU A 389 35.33 31.79 3.05
C LEU A 389 34.07 32.52 2.52
N VAL A 390 33.44 31.99 1.46
CA VAL A 390 32.17 32.51 0.94
C VAL A 390 31.04 32.09 1.88
N ASP A 391 30.41 33.07 2.53
CA ASP A 391 29.31 32.83 3.47
C ASP A 391 27.97 32.59 2.74
N VAL A 392 27.75 33.29 1.62
CA VAL A 392 26.49 33.24 0.86
C VAL A 392 26.75 33.30 -0.64
N GLU A 393 26.20 32.34 -1.39
CA GLU A 393 26.07 32.43 -2.84
C GLU A 393 24.64 32.91 -3.18
N TRP A 394 24.53 33.97 -4.00
CA TRP A 394 23.21 34.55 -4.33
C TRP A 394 23.09 34.92 -5.81
N ALA A 395 21.87 34.84 -6.33
CA ALA A 395 21.58 35.17 -7.72
C ALA A 395 21.91 36.64 -8.00
N TYR A 396 22.72 36.92 -9.03
CA TYR A 396 23.09 38.31 -9.37
C TYR A 396 21.86 39.17 -9.72
N ASN A 397 20.81 38.57 -10.28
CA ASN A 397 19.62 39.24 -10.82
C ASN A 397 18.50 39.44 -9.79
N GLN A 398 18.77 39.25 -8.50
CA GLN A 398 17.79 39.46 -7.42
C GLN A 398 18.48 40.08 -6.20
N PRO A 399 17.79 40.93 -5.42
CA PRO A 399 18.37 41.50 -4.21
C PRO A 399 18.41 40.46 -3.09
N LEU A 400 19.51 40.42 -2.33
CA LEU A 400 19.69 39.61 -1.13
C LEU A 400 19.26 40.41 0.11
N ASP A 401 18.31 39.91 0.88
CA ASP A 401 17.92 40.52 2.17
C ASP A 401 18.95 40.15 3.24
N LEU A 402 19.74 41.12 3.69
CA LEU A 402 20.83 40.87 4.64
C LEU A 402 20.30 40.57 6.06
N ASN A 403 19.08 40.97 6.39
CA ASN A 403 18.50 40.67 7.70
C ASN A 403 18.24 39.16 7.88
N THR A 404 18.03 38.42 6.79
CA THR A 404 17.81 36.97 6.84
C THR A 404 19.08 36.18 7.08
N LEU A 405 20.25 36.84 7.12
CA LEU A 405 21.53 36.19 7.32
C LEU A 405 21.99 36.24 8.78
N VAL A 406 21.48 37.17 9.58
CA VAL A 406 22.00 37.44 10.92
C VAL A 406 20.96 37.20 12.00
N THR A 407 21.41 36.79 13.18
CA THR A 407 20.60 36.70 14.39
C THR A 407 21.43 37.10 15.61
N VAL A 408 20.79 37.24 16.77
CA VAL A 408 21.49 37.48 18.04
C VAL A 408 21.47 36.20 18.84
N CYS A 409 22.65 35.74 19.27
CA CYS A 409 22.73 34.68 20.27
C CYS A 409 23.12 35.26 21.63
N THR A 410 22.74 34.57 22.70
CA THR A 410 23.04 34.96 24.07
C THR A 410 23.65 33.81 24.86
N THR A 411 24.51 34.11 25.81
CA THR A 411 25.10 33.14 26.74
C THR A 411 25.15 33.69 28.17
N THR A 412 24.99 32.83 29.17
CA THR A 412 25.05 33.20 30.60
C THR A 412 26.45 33.06 31.20
N THR A 413 27.40 32.50 30.46
CA THR A 413 28.79 32.29 30.90
C THR A 413 29.78 32.65 29.82
N ASN A 414 30.91 33.27 30.20
CA ASN A 414 31.98 33.68 29.26
C ASN A 414 32.69 32.50 28.55
N ASN A 415 32.24 31.26 28.74
CA ASN A 415 32.87 30.05 28.20
C ASN A 415 32.21 29.51 26.92
N HIS A 416 31.14 30.15 26.41
CA HIS A 416 30.53 29.80 25.12
C HIS A 416 30.25 28.30 24.94
N VAL A 417 29.67 27.67 25.97
CA VAL A 417 29.26 26.24 25.92
C VAL A 417 27.75 26.09 25.68
N ASN A 418 26.96 27.10 26.07
CA ASN A 418 25.50 27.07 26.01
C ASN A 418 24.98 28.42 25.46
N HIS A 419 24.51 28.42 24.22
CA HIS A 419 24.12 29.60 23.45
C HIS A 419 22.64 29.42 23.17
N LYS A 420 21.88 30.50 23.25
CA LYS A 420 20.47 30.49 22.86
C LYS A 420 20.21 31.62 21.89
N GLU A 421 19.40 31.34 20.88
CA GLU A 421 18.88 32.38 20.02
C GLU A 421 18.02 33.36 20.83
N LEU A 422 18.28 34.66 20.67
CA LEU A 422 17.46 35.72 21.22
C LEU A 422 16.59 36.29 20.10
N LYS A 423 15.51 35.60 19.74
CA LYS A 423 14.63 36.01 18.62
C LYS A 423 14.04 37.42 18.79
N ASN A 424 13.74 37.82 20.02
CA ASN A 424 13.15 39.11 20.35
C ASN A 424 14.21 40.20 20.66
N TYR A 425 15.41 40.13 20.07
CA TYR A 425 16.49 41.10 20.30
C TYR A 425 16.07 42.57 20.05
N ALA A 426 15.12 42.80 19.12
CA ALA A 426 14.59 44.12 18.83
C ALA A 426 13.87 44.76 20.04
N ASP A 427 13.23 43.95 20.91
CA ASP A 427 12.57 44.45 22.12
C ASP A 427 13.57 45.01 23.15
N TYR A 428 14.81 44.51 23.10
CA TYR A 428 15.93 45.05 23.85
C TYR A 428 16.49 46.32 23.20
N GLY A 429 16.03 46.71 22.00
CA GLY A 429 16.57 47.84 21.26
C GLY A 429 17.85 47.51 20.50
N LEU A 430 18.09 46.22 20.21
CA LEU A 430 19.19 45.80 19.38
C LEU A 430 18.81 45.88 17.89
N GLU A 431 19.69 46.43 17.07
CA GLU A 431 19.50 46.60 15.63
C GLU A 431 20.75 46.18 14.86
N PHE A 432 20.57 45.52 13.71
CA PHE A 432 21.66 45.27 12.76
C PHE A 432 21.76 46.39 11.73
N ARG A 433 22.97 46.90 11.54
CA ARG A 433 23.29 47.86 10.48
C ARG A 433 24.29 47.26 9.52
N PHE A 434 24.01 47.43 8.24
CA PHE A 434 24.82 46.88 7.15
C PHE A 434 25.45 48.01 6.33
N SER A 435 26.67 47.78 5.91
CA SER A 435 27.40 48.67 5.00
C SER A 435 28.39 47.83 4.22
N LEU A 436 28.68 48.19 2.97
CA LEU A 436 29.83 47.60 2.28
C LEU A 436 31.10 47.89 3.10
N ALA A 437 31.98 46.89 3.14
CA ALA A 437 33.28 47.07 3.77
C ALA A 437 34.07 48.19 3.05
N THR A 438 34.78 49.01 3.84
CA THR A 438 35.33 50.29 3.37
C THR A 438 36.70 50.17 2.72
N GLU A 439 37.48 49.15 3.07
CA GLU A 439 38.77 48.88 2.42
C GLU A 439 38.53 48.19 1.09
N LYS A 440 39.46 48.38 0.16
CA LYS A 440 39.39 47.72 -1.15
C LYS A 440 39.66 46.25 -1.00
N TYR A 441 38.78 45.40 -1.51
CA TYR A 441 39.01 43.95 -1.54
C TYR A 441 39.54 43.56 -2.92
N LEU A 442 40.86 43.51 -3.06
CA LEU A 442 41.53 43.34 -4.35
C LEU A 442 41.74 41.85 -4.66
N GLN A 443 41.11 41.33 -5.71
CA GLN A 443 41.27 39.95 -6.16
C GLN A 443 41.95 39.81 -7.54
N GLY A 444 42.70 38.72 -7.67
CA GLY A 444 43.41 38.29 -8.89
C GLY A 444 44.63 39.14 -9.27
N ASP A 445 45.36 38.72 -10.30
CA ASP A 445 46.60 39.38 -10.78
C ASP A 445 46.42 40.85 -11.23
N ARG A 446 45.17 41.29 -11.38
CA ARG A 446 44.82 42.64 -11.83
C ARG A 446 44.29 43.53 -10.71
N ASP A 447 44.32 43.06 -9.46
CA ASP A 447 43.89 43.81 -8.28
C ASP A 447 42.49 44.42 -8.48
N THR A 448 41.50 43.59 -8.86
CA THR A 448 40.13 44.09 -9.05
C THR A 448 39.46 44.28 -7.69
N ASP A 449 38.92 45.47 -7.44
CA ASP A 449 38.17 45.74 -6.22
C ASP A 449 36.77 45.12 -6.28
N GLU A 450 36.55 44.10 -5.45
CA GLU A 450 35.30 43.35 -5.39
C GLU A 450 34.15 44.16 -4.75
N GLN A 451 34.47 45.22 -3.99
CA GLN A 451 33.46 46.11 -3.40
C GLN A 451 32.68 46.92 -4.45
N GLU A 452 33.28 47.11 -5.64
CA GLU A 452 32.66 47.80 -6.79
C GLU A 452 31.56 46.97 -7.46
N PHE A 453 31.30 45.74 -6.97
CA PHE A 453 30.33 44.82 -7.58
C PHE A 453 29.04 44.64 -6.76
N ALA A 454 28.79 45.51 -5.78
CA ALA A 454 27.55 45.49 -5.02
C ALA A 454 27.15 46.86 -4.50
N LYS A 455 25.87 46.97 -4.12
CA LYS A 455 25.31 48.13 -3.45
C LYS A 455 24.23 47.73 -2.46
N ILE A 456 24.20 48.40 -1.32
CA ILE A 456 23.16 48.22 -0.31
C ILE A 456 22.05 49.22 -0.57
N LEU A 457 20.86 48.70 -0.81
CA LEU A 457 19.60 49.42 -1.00
C LEU A 457 18.92 49.70 0.34
N SER A 458 17.87 50.52 0.29
CA SER A 458 16.98 50.73 1.44
C SER A 458 16.39 49.40 1.94
N GLY A 459 16.23 49.26 3.26
CA GLY A 459 15.75 48.02 3.88
C GLY A 459 16.80 46.91 4.00
N ASN A 460 18.10 47.24 3.99
CA ASN A 460 19.22 46.30 4.15
C ASN A 460 19.28 45.22 3.05
N ARG A 461 18.99 45.59 1.80
CA ARG A 461 19.04 44.68 0.66
C ARG A 461 20.31 44.89 -0.16
N LEU A 462 21.13 43.85 -0.30
CA LEU A 462 22.31 43.88 -1.17
C LEU A 462 21.90 43.55 -2.61
N LYS A 463 22.27 44.38 -3.59
CA LYS A 463 22.15 44.08 -5.02
C LYS A 463 23.50 43.97 -5.69
N SER A 464 23.56 43.24 -6.81
CA SER A 464 24.73 43.25 -7.69
C SER A 464 24.82 44.59 -8.43
N GLU A 465 26.03 45.09 -8.59
CA GLU A 465 26.32 46.31 -9.36
C GLU A 465 27.67 46.14 -10.08
N VAL A 466 28.06 47.09 -10.92
CA VAL A 466 29.39 47.10 -11.56
C VAL A 466 29.86 48.54 -11.66
N TYR A 467 30.86 48.88 -10.84
CA TYR A 467 31.48 50.21 -10.80
C TYR A 467 30.40 51.31 -10.72
N ASP A 468 30.64 52.44 -11.39
CA ASP A 468 29.73 53.58 -11.48
C ASP A 468 28.67 53.45 -12.61
N VAL A 469 28.25 52.23 -12.98
CA VAL A 469 27.15 52.09 -13.93
C VAL A 469 25.84 52.44 -13.22
N ASP A 470 25.17 53.52 -13.65
CA ASP A 470 23.85 53.93 -13.15
C ASP A 470 22.79 52.86 -13.47
N LEU A 471 22.63 51.90 -12.56
CA LEU A 471 21.57 50.90 -12.58
C LEU A 471 20.46 51.28 -11.60
N ASP A 472 19.22 51.28 -12.08
CA ASP A 472 18.03 51.40 -11.22
C ASP A 472 18.02 50.28 -10.15
N ASP A 473 17.25 50.46 -9.07
CA ASP A 473 17.18 49.48 -7.95
C ASP A 473 16.69 48.08 -8.38
N ASN A 474 16.04 47.96 -9.54
CA ASN A 474 15.54 46.72 -10.14
C ASN A 474 16.38 46.22 -11.34
N GLN A 475 17.52 46.86 -11.61
CA GLN A 475 18.46 46.45 -12.67
C GLN A 475 19.71 45.84 -12.05
N TYR A 476 20.27 44.85 -12.74
CA TYR A 476 21.38 44.02 -12.27
C TYR A 476 22.39 43.79 -13.39
N SER A 477 23.65 43.60 -13.01
CA SER A 477 24.72 43.39 -13.99
C SER A 477 25.21 41.94 -13.98
N ARG A 478 25.13 41.29 -15.15
CA ARG A 478 25.73 39.96 -15.36
C ARG A 478 27.25 39.96 -15.16
N ALA A 479 27.92 41.10 -15.32
CA ALA A 479 29.37 41.19 -15.11
C ALA A 479 29.79 41.07 -13.63
N SER A 480 28.82 41.09 -12.69
CA SER A 480 29.04 40.81 -11.28
C SER A 480 29.11 39.31 -10.97
N ILE A 481 28.69 38.41 -11.88
CA ILE A 481 28.75 36.96 -11.66
C ILE A 481 30.20 36.53 -11.38
N GLY A 482 30.40 35.78 -10.30
CA GLY A 482 31.69 35.32 -9.79
C GLY A 482 32.41 36.31 -8.87
N ARG A 483 31.86 37.51 -8.66
CA ARG A 483 32.42 38.55 -7.78
C ARG A 483 32.01 38.36 -6.33
N GLU A 484 32.87 38.77 -5.42
CA GLU A 484 32.85 38.40 -4.00
C GLU A 484 32.85 39.61 -3.04
N PRO A 485 31.86 40.53 -3.11
CA PRO A 485 31.78 41.67 -2.21
C PRO A 485 31.63 41.26 -0.73
N ILE A 486 32.25 42.05 0.16
CA ILE A 486 32.21 41.90 1.61
C ILE A 486 31.28 42.95 2.22
N VAL A 487 30.32 42.49 3.01
CA VAL A 487 29.38 43.31 3.77
C VAL A 487 29.78 43.34 5.24
N ARG A 488 30.00 44.53 5.79
CA ARG A 488 30.14 44.72 7.24
C ARG A 488 28.76 44.76 7.88
N VAL A 489 28.60 43.98 8.95
CA VAL A 489 27.43 44.02 9.83
C VAL A 489 27.82 44.46 11.24
N SER A 490 27.05 45.40 11.79
CA SER A 490 27.21 45.92 13.14
C SER A 490 25.94 45.68 13.95
N LEU A 491 26.07 45.04 15.11
CA LEU A 491 25.01 44.93 16.12
C LEU A 491 25.09 46.15 17.05
N ILE A 492 24.02 46.94 17.09
CA ILE A 492 23.97 48.25 17.77
C ILE A 492 22.91 48.24 18.87
N ASP A 493 23.22 48.85 20.01
CA ASP A 493 22.25 49.25 21.03
C ASP A 493 21.67 50.64 20.70
N THR A 494 20.44 50.66 20.20
CA THR A 494 19.73 51.89 19.85
C THR A 494 19.20 52.68 21.05
N LYS A 495 19.12 52.07 22.24
CA LYS A 495 18.63 52.71 23.47
C LYS A 495 19.70 53.53 24.18
N HIS A 496 20.98 53.20 23.99
CA HIS A 496 22.10 53.90 24.64
C HIS A 496 23.12 54.41 23.62
N ASP A 497 22.85 55.57 23.01
CA ASP A 497 23.77 56.32 22.13
C ASP A 497 24.19 55.59 20.84
N ASN A 498 23.41 54.62 20.34
CA ASN A 498 23.82 53.76 19.21
C ASN A 498 25.17 53.06 19.46
N ALA A 499 25.42 52.61 20.68
CA ALA A 499 26.66 51.94 21.05
C ALA A 499 26.83 50.61 20.30
N LEU A 500 28.03 50.38 19.77
CA LEU A 500 28.38 49.13 19.08
C LEU A 500 28.53 47.99 20.11
N ILE A 501 27.87 46.87 19.86
CA ILE A 501 27.97 45.63 20.65
C ILE A 501 28.97 44.68 20.02
N ALA A 502 28.82 44.44 18.71
CA ALA A 502 29.67 43.54 17.94
C ALA A 502 29.70 43.96 16.48
N GLN A 503 30.79 43.63 15.78
CA GLN A 503 30.95 43.87 14.35
C GLN A 503 31.59 42.68 13.68
N ARG A 504 30.99 42.20 12.59
CA ARG A 504 31.45 41.09 11.75
C ARG A 504 31.31 41.39 10.26
N TYR A 505 31.81 40.50 9.41
CA TYR A 505 31.78 40.65 7.97
C TYR A 505 31.26 39.40 7.27
N ILE A 506 30.50 39.59 6.21
CA ILE A 506 29.84 38.55 5.42
C ILE A 506 30.35 38.65 3.99
N LYS A 507 30.93 37.57 3.46
CA LYS A 507 31.36 37.49 2.06
C LYS A 507 30.24 36.91 1.21
N VAL A 508 29.78 37.67 0.21
CA VAL A 508 28.72 37.27 -0.71
C VAL A 508 29.33 37.00 -2.08
N ARG A 509 28.98 35.89 -2.73
CA ARG A 509 29.38 35.59 -4.11
C ARG A 509 28.17 35.64 -5.03
N TRP A 510 28.23 36.47 -6.07
CA TRP A 510 27.16 36.52 -7.07
C TRP A 510 27.26 35.34 -8.04
N ILE A 511 26.15 34.65 -8.28
CA ILE A 511 26.05 33.51 -9.21
C ILE A 511 24.97 33.76 -10.27
N ASP A 512 25.10 33.11 -11.42
CA ASP A 512 24.00 32.98 -12.40
C ASP A 512 23.10 31.84 -11.90
N LYS A 513 22.14 32.15 -11.04
CA LYS A 513 21.27 31.13 -10.46
C LYS A 513 20.23 30.70 -11.50
N GLY A 514 20.31 29.45 -11.94
CA GLY A 514 19.35 28.89 -12.90
C GLY A 514 18.01 28.55 -12.24
N GLU A 515 16.93 28.66 -13.03
CA GLU A 515 15.59 28.26 -12.62
C GLU A 515 15.37 26.76 -12.89
N GLU A 516 14.51 26.12 -12.11
CA GLU A 516 14.12 24.72 -12.35
C GLU A 516 13.51 24.57 -13.75
N GLN A 517 13.91 23.51 -14.46
CA GLN A 517 13.46 23.24 -15.82
C GLN A 517 12.70 21.93 -15.88
N VAL A 518 11.54 21.92 -16.54
CA VAL A 518 10.76 20.69 -16.78
C VAL A 518 10.92 20.29 -18.24
N LEU A 519 11.47 19.10 -18.49
CA LEU A 519 11.61 18.56 -19.85
C LEU A 519 10.33 17.85 -20.28
N SER A 520 10.18 17.69 -21.60
CA SER A 520 9.06 16.91 -22.15
C SER A 520 9.16 15.44 -21.70
N PRO A 521 8.02 14.77 -21.40
CA PRO A 521 8.02 13.35 -21.05
C PRO A 521 8.60 12.49 -22.17
N PHE A 522 9.33 11.44 -21.79
CA PHE A 522 9.83 10.43 -22.72
C PHE A 522 9.03 9.13 -22.58
N ASN A 523 8.62 8.55 -23.70
CA ASN A 523 7.89 7.27 -23.70
C ASN A 523 8.81 6.18 -24.25
N PHE A 524 9.14 5.20 -23.42
CA PHE A 524 9.80 3.98 -23.85
C PHE A 524 8.85 3.10 -24.66
N ALA A 525 9.44 2.19 -25.45
CA ALA A 525 8.70 1.09 -26.04
C ALA A 525 8.16 0.17 -24.93
N ASN A 526 7.14 -0.62 -25.24
CA ASN A 526 6.59 -1.60 -24.30
C ASN A 526 7.68 -2.60 -23.90
N ASP A 527 7.80 -2.86 -22.59
CA ASP A 527 8.60 -3.97 -22.08
C ASP A 527 7.72 -5.21 -21.91
N THR A 528 8.35 -6.38 -21.83
CA THR A 528 7.62 -7.65 -21.68
C THR A 528 7.82 -8.20 -20.28
N ILE A 529 6.75 -8.71 -19.69
CA ILE A 529 6.81 -9.34 -18.37
C ILE A 529 7.77 -10.53 -18.36
N SER A 530 8.49 -10.67 -17.27
CA SER A 530 9.52 -11.70 -17.06
C SER A 530 9.63 -12.04 -15.57
N CYS A 531 10.33 -13.14 -15.27
CA CYS A 531 10.84 -13.46 -13.92
C CYS A 531 12.25 -12.92 -13.66
N HIS A 532 12.82 -12.21 -14.63
CA HIS A 532 14.00 -11.36 -14.44
C HIS A 532 13.56 -9.89 -14.36
N ASP A 533 14.48 -9.00 -14.00
CA ASP A 533 14.18 -7.57 -13.89
C ASP A 533 13.73 -6.98 -15.24
N MET A 534 12.65 -6.21 -15.21
CA MET A 534 12.13 -5.47 -16.35
C MET A 534 12.89 -4.15 -16.46
N TYR A 535 13.41 -3.84 -17.65
CA TYR A 535 14.27 -2.68 -17.82
C TYR A 535 14.21 -2.06 -19.20
N GLN A 536 14.46 -0.76 -19.22
CA GLN A 536 14.61 0.06 -20.41
C GLN A 536 15.90 0.87 -20.35
N GLN A 537 16.51 1.07 -21.50
CA GLN A 537 17.69 1.92 -21.63
C GLN A 537 17.45 3.03 -22.66
N LEU A 538 17.93 4.22 -22.32
CA LEU A 538 17.94 5.38 -23.19
C LEU A 538 19.36 5.54 -23.74
N PHE A 539 19.52 5.31 -25.04
CA PHE A 539 20.83 5.35 -25.67
C PHE A 539 21.23 6.77 -26.07
N SER A 540 22.50 6.93 -26.46
CA SER A 540 23.08 8.21 -26.88
C SER A 540 22.20 9.05 -27.80
N LYS A 541 21.54 8.46 -28.80
CA LYS A 541 20.65 9.21 -29.70
C LYS A 541 19.49 9.84 -28.93
N ASP A 542 18.76 9.03 -28.17
CA ASP A 542 17.60 9.47 -27.40
C ASP A 542 18.00 10.48 -26.33
N MET A 543 19.17 10.33 -25.71
CA MET A 543 19.71 11.31 -24.75
C MET A 543 19.92 12.69 -25.38
N ASN A 544 20.41 12.74 -26.64
CA ASN A 544 20.56 14.01 -27.36
C ASN A 544 19.21 14.65 -27.70
N GLU A 545 18.24 13.86 -28.14
CA GLU A 545 16.94 14.35 -28.60
C GLU A 545 16.01 14.71 -27.44
N ALA A 546 15.98 13.89 -26.38
CA ALA A 546 15.04 14.01 -25.27
C ALA A 546 15.56 14.82 -24.08
N ILE A 547 16.88 14.95 -23.92
CA ILE A 547 17.49 15.61 -22.76
C ILE A 547 18.36 16.79 -23.19
N TYR A 548 19.56 16.54 -23.73
CA TYR A 548 20.57 17.59 -23.92
C TYR A 548 20.09 18.77 -24.79
N HIS A 549 19.30 18.50 -25.83
CA HIS A 549 18.75 19.54 -26.69
C HIS A 549 17.68 20.41 -26.02
N GLN A 550 16.95 19.87 -25.03
CA GLN A 550 15.84 20.56 -24.38
C GLN A 550 16.31 21.49 -23.24
N VAL A 551 17.39 21.12 -22.54
CA VAL A 551 17.96 21.91 -21.43
C VAL A 551 18.41 23.28 -21.92
N LYS A 552 17.89 24.35 -21.32
CA LYS A 552 18.24 25.73 -21.61
C LYS A 552 19.44 26.16 -20.77
N PHE A 553 20.45 26.66 -21.44
CA PHE A 553 21.71 27.11 -20.88
C PHE A 553 22.19 28.40 -21.59
N ASN A 554 22.92 29.28 -20.90
CA ASN A 554 23.59 30.46 -21.47
C ASN A 554 22.79 31.24 -22.53
N GLY A 555 21.70 31.91 -22.12
CA GLY A 555 20.89 32.72 -23.05
C GLY A 555 19.93 31.91 -23.92
N GLY A 556 19.52 30.72 -23.45
CA GLY A 556 18.49 29.89 -24.08
C GLY A 556 19.01 28.88 -25.11
N GLN A 557 20.32 28.69 -25.20
CA GLN A 557 20.95 27.67 -26.04
C GLN A 557 20.82 26.28 -25.39
N SER A 558 20.96 25.22 -26.19
CA SER A 558 21.03 23.85 -25.68
C SER A 558 22.37 23.59 -24.99
N MET A 559 22.37 22.81 -23.92
CA MET A 559 23.57 22.42 -23.19
C MET A 559 24.38 21.34 -23.94
N SER A 560 25.71 21.39 -23.91
CA SER A 560 26.53 20.29 -24.44
C SER A 560 26.55 19.10 -23.48
N LYS A 561 26.86 17.90 -23.99
CA LYS A 561 26.95 16.68 -23.17
C LYS A 561 27.94 16.82 -22.02
N THR A 562 29.12 17.35 -22.30
CA THR A 562 30.17 17.53 -21.28
C THR A 562 29.78 18.54 -20.21
N GLU A 563 29.04 19.59 -20.58
CA GLU A 563 28.50 20.53 -19.59
C GLU A 563 27.43 19.87 -18.74
N PHE A 564 26.50 19.14 -19.35
CA PHE A 564 25.42 18.45 -18.64
C PHE A 564 25.97 17.50 -17.57
N HIS A 565 26.89 16.61 -17.92
CA HIS A 565 27.46 15.63 -16.97
C HIS A 565 28.45 16.22 -15.96
N LYS A 566 28.88 17.47 -16.14
CA LYS A 566 29.63 18.22 -15.13
C LYS A 566 28.73 18.89 -14.11
N VAL A 567 27.53 19.32 -14.53
CA VAL A 567 26.56 20.00 -13.68
C VAL A 567 25.68 18.99 -12.94
N PHE A 568 25.14 17.99 -13.65
CA PHE A 568 24.21 16.99 -13.11
C PHE A 568 24.92 15.68 -12.82
N THR A 569 25.61 15.61 -11.69
CA THR A 569 26.34 14.42 -11.22
C THR A 569 25.49 13.48 -10.39
N SER A 570 24.35 13.96 -9.88
CA SER A 570 23.43 13.21 -9.02
C SER A 570 21.99 13.26 -9.53
N LEU A 571 21.24 12.21 -9.22
CA LEU A 571 19.85 11.98 -9.63
C LEU A 571 19.00 11.69 -8.39
N LYS A 572 17.71 12.00 -8.48
CA LYS A 572 16.71 11.62 -7.49
C LYS A 572 15.44 11.12 -8.17
N ILE A 573 14.96 9.96 -7.75
CA ILE A 573 13.63 9.46 -8.13
C ILE A 573 12.61 10.20 -7.26
N LYS A 574 11.74 10.99 -7.89
CA LYS A 574 10.73 11.81 -7.21
C LYS A 574 9.46 11.01 -6.93
N SER A 575 9.01 10.24 -7.90
CA SER A 575 7.82 9.40 -7.80
C SER A 575 7.87 8.25 -8.80
N LEU A 576 7.14 7.19 -8.50
CA LEU A 576 6.84 6.09 -9.41
C LEU A 576 5.34 5.82 -9.34
N LYS A 577 4.64 5.75 -10.47
CA LYS A 577 3.24 5.37 -10.56
C LYS A 577 3.09 4.09 -11.36
N LYS A 578 2.16 3.24 -10.94
CA LYS A 578 1.68 2.07 -11.67
C LYS A 578 0.18 2.22 -11.93
N ASP A 579 -0.22 2.16 -13.20
CA ASP A 579 -1.60 2.32 -13.65
C ASP A 579 -2.28 3.60 -13.11
N GLY A 580 -1.49 4.67 -13.00
CA GLY A 580 -1.90 5.95 -12.43
C GLY A 580 -1.83 6.03 -10.90
N VAL A 581 -1.60 4.92 -10.19
CA VAL A 581 -1.50 4.85 -8.71
C VAL A 581 -0.06 5.00 -8.26
N GLU A 582 0.18 5.92 -7.32
CA GLU A 582 1.52 6.17 -6.79
C GLU A 582 2.03 5.03 -5.90
N ILE A 583 3.28 4.61 -6.13
CA ILE A 583 3.97 3.61 -5.34
C ILE A 583 4.76 4.34 -4.24
N ASP A 584 4.57 3.91 -3.00
CA ASP A 584 5.31 4.41 -1.84
C ASP A 584 6.79 4.02 -1.94
N LEU A 585 7.60 4.97 -2.39
CA LEU A 585 9.04 4.83 -2.56
C LEU A 585 9.77 4.46 -1.26
N THR A 586 9.22 4.75 -0.07
CA THR A 586 9.86 4.39 1.22
C THR A 586 9.85 2.88 1.50
N LYS A 587 9.03 2.13 0.76
CA LYS A 587 8.95 0.65 0.84
C LYS A 587 9.84 -0.06 -0.16
N LEU A 588 10.52 0.69 -1.03
CA LEU A 588 11.41 0.16 -2.05
C LEU A 588 12.87 0.46 -1.69
N ASN A 589 13.76 -0.49 -1.96
CA ASN A 589 15.19 -0.22 -1.96
C ASN A 589 15.57 0.46 -3.29
N LEU A 590 15.74 1.79 -3.26
CA LEU A 590 16.01 2.59 -4.44
C LEU A 590 17.51 2.73 -4.70
N SER A 591 17.89 2.74 -5.97
CA SER A 591 19.25 3.12 -6.37
C SER A 591 19.26 4.09 -7.55
N VAL A 592 20.25 5.00 -7.48
CA VAL A 592 20.63 5.88 -8.58
C VAL A 592 22.10 5.66 -8.98
N ASN A 593 22.65 4.49 -8.65
CA ASN A 593 24.05 4.13 -8.90
C ASN A 593 24.18 2.83 -9.72
N ALA A 594 24.17 2.96 -11.05
CA ALA A 594 24.33 1.81 -11.92
C ALA A 594 25.69 1.08 -11.76
N ASP A 595 26.78 1.79 -11.43
CA ASP A 595 28.12 1.19 -11.32
C ASP A 595 28.16 0.10 -10.21
N ALA A 596 27.37 0.27 -9.15
CA ALA A 596 27.31 -0.67 -8.03
C ALA A 596 26.13 -1.67 -8.13
N ASP A 597 24.98 -1.18 -8.60
CA ASP A 597 23.70 -1.85 -8.41
C ASP A 597 23.09 -2.40 -9.72
N TRP A 598 23.78 -2.28 -10.85
CA TRP A 598 23.34 -2.77 -12.14
C TRP A 598 24.38 -3.67 -12.83
N SER A 599 23.90 -4.65 -13.58
CA SER A 599 24.67 -5.44 -14.52
C SER A 599 24.13 -5.22 -15.92
N GLU A 600 24.96 -4.74 -16.86
CA GLU A 600 24.58 -4.65 -18.28
C GLU A 600 24.75 -5.99 -19.04
N GLY A 601 25.02 -7.10 -18.34
CA GLY A 601 25.33 -8.37 -18.97
C GLY A 601 26.72 -8.43 -19.62
N ASP A 602 26.92 -9.39 -20.51
CA ASP A 602 28.19 -9.58 -21.24
C ASP A 602 28.30 -8.64 -22.46
N SER A 603 27.15 -8.30 -23.06
CA SER A 603 27.02 -7.53 -24.30
C SER A 603 26.41 -6.16 -24.03
N LYS A 604 27.26 -5.18 -23.74
CA LYS A 604 26.81 -3.80 -23.51
C LYS A 604 25.98 -3.29 -24.70
N GLN A 605 24.87 -2.59 -24.41
CA GLN A 605 23.92 -2.00 -25.37
C GLN A 605 22.97 -2.98 -26.10
N ILE A 606 23.06 -4.29 -25.86
CA ILE A 606 22.15 -5.28 -26.44
C ILE A 606 21.52 -6.06 -25.30
N LYS A 607 20.20 -6.30 -25.37
CA LYS A 607 19.56 -7.21 -24.41
C LYS A 607 20.14 -8.62 -24.61
N ASP A 608 20.95 -9.11 -23.68
CA ASP A 608 21.58 -10.44 -23.75
C ASP A 608 21.10 -11.44 -22.68
N GLY A 609 20.20 -10.97 -21.80
CA GLY A 609 19.53 -11.76 -20.79
C GLY A 609 20.31 -11.86 -19.49
N LYS A 610 21.55 -11.36 -19.43
CA LYS A 610 22.37 -11.37 -18.21
C LYS A 610 22.27 -10.07 -17.42
N GLU A 611 21.33 -9.21 -17.79
CA GLU A 611 21.04 -7.98 -17.06
C GLU A 611 20.30 -8.27 -15.77
N GLU A 612 20.75 -7.64 -14.69
CA GLU A 612 20.20 -7.85 -13.36
C GLU A 612 20.46 -6.62 -12.48
N LEU A 613 19.49 -6.35 -11.60
CA LEU A 613 19.65 -5.53 -10.42
C LEU A 613 20.50 -6.29 -9.38
N LYS A 614 21.43 -5.57 -8.75
CA LYS A 614 22.29 -6.10 -7.69
C LYS A 614 21.89 -5.52 -6.34
N ASN A 615 22.51 -6.05 -5.28
CA ASN A 615 22.43 -5.52 -3.91
C ASN A 615 21.00 -5.34 -3.37
N ASN A 616 20.08 -6.23 -3.77
CA ASN A 616 18.68 -6.21 -3.33
C ASN A 616 17.94 -4.91 -3.71
N VAL A 617 18.33 -4.25 -4.81
CA VAL A 617 17.64 -3.06 -5.32
C VAL A 617 16.30 -3.46 -5.92
N ASP A 618 15.25 -2.69 -5.59
CA ASP A 618 13.89 -2.88 -6.07
C ASP A 618 13.58 -2.03 -7.32
N LEU A 619 14.15 -0.83 -7.38
CA LEU A 619 13.98 0.15 -8.45
C LEU A 619 15.29 0.92 -8.64
N LEU A 620 15.79 0.95 -9.88
CA LEU A 620 16.97 1.70 -10.26
C LEU A 620 16.66 2.67 -11.39
N PHE A 621 17.11 3.91 -11.25
CA PHE A 621 17.17 4.88 -12.34
C PHE A 621 18.51 5.62 -12.30
N SER A 622 19.39 5.38 -13.27
CA SER A 622 20.77 5.91 -13.19
C SER A 622 21.42 6.12 -14.54
N PHE A 623 22.45 6.97 -14.55
CA PHE A 623 23.35 7.10 -15.69
C PHE A 623 24.21 5.85 -15.86
N LEU A 624 24.35 5.40 -17.10
CA LEU A 624 25.28 4.37 -17.51
C LEU A 624 26.42 4.99 -18.30
N LYS A 625 27.63 4.85 -17.79
CA LYS A 625 28.84 5.29 -18.48
C LYS A 625 29.16 4.34 -19.62
N ASP A 626 29.31 4.87 -20.82
CA ASP A 626 29.86 4.10 -21.92
C ASP A 626 31.38 3.96 -21.73
N ALA A 627 31.85 2.71 -21.64
CA ALA A 627 33.25 2.40 -21.42
C ALA A 627 34.13 2.65 -22.67
N GLN A 628 33.53 2.78 -23.86
CA GLN A 628 34.22 2.95 -25.13
C GLN A 628 34.14 4.38 -25.66
N ASP A 629 33.17 5.17 -25.20
CA ASP A 629 33.02 6.59 -25.54
C ASP A 629 32.73 7.41 -24.27
N ASN A 630 33.75 8.12 -23.79
CA ASN A 630 33.62 8.99 -22.61
C ASN A 630 32.77 10.26 -22.85
N THR A 631 32.15 10.38 -24.03
CA THR A 631 31.22 11.45 -24.39
C THR A 631 29.78 10.96 -24.59
N SER A 632 29.52 9.64 -24.47
CA SER A 632 28.18 9.04 -24.44
C SER A 632 27.84 8.58 -23.03
N TYR A 633 26.69 9.04 -22.54
CA TYR A 633 26.06 8.54 -21.34
C TYR A 633 24.70 8.02 -21.74
N ASN A 634 24.36 6.83 -21.29
CA ASN A 634 23.04 6.24 -21.42
C ASN A 634 22.28 6.41 -20.09
N LEU A 635 20.99 6.13 -20.08
CA LEU A 635 20.19 5.98 -18.87
C LEU A 635 19.64 4.56 -18.81
N VAL A 636 19.51 4.01 -17.61
CA VAL A 636 18.78 2.78 -17.36
C VAL A 636 17.68 3.02 -16.35
N TRP A 637 16.52 2.43 -16.61
CA TRP A 637 15.43 2.28 -15.68
C TRP A 637 15.13 0.79 -15.53
N ALA A 638 15.33 0.22 -14.35
CA ALA A 638 15.11 -1.19 -14.06
C ALA A 638 14.22 -1.39 -12.83
N MET A 639 13.34 -2.39 -12.88
CA MET A 639 12.39 -2.76 -11.83
C MET A 639 12.35 -4.27 -11.67
N ASN A 640 12.44 -4.75 -10.43
CA ASN A 640 12.28 -6.17 -10.16
C ASN A 640 10.81 -6.63 -10.25
N GLU A 641 10.59 -7.94 -10.25
CA GLU A 641 9.25 -8.55 -10.33
C GLU A 641 8.30 -8.13 -9.20
N LYS A 642 8.84 -7.84 -8.01
CA LYS A 642 8.07 -7.38 -6.86
C LYS A 642 7.57 -5.94 -7.03
N THR A 643 8.43 -5.05 -7.54
CA THR A 643 8.07 -3.67 -7.86
C THR A 643 7.02 -3.61 -8.96
N VAL A 644 7.14 -4.48 -9.96
CA VAL A 644 6.14 -4.57 -11.04
C VAL A 644 4.84 -5.20 -10.54
N GLY A 645 4.90 -6.27 -9.76
CA GLY A 645 3.75 -6.96 -9.19
C GLY A 645 2.78 -7.52 -10.24
N THR A 646 1.53 -7.78 -9.83
CA THR A 646 0.49 -8.33 -10.72
C THR A 646 0.06 -7.30 -11.77
N LEU A 647 0.12 -7.67 -13.05
CA LEU A 647 -0.33 -6.83 -14.15
C LEU A 647 -1.86 -6.72 -14.18
N LYS A 648 -2.36 -5.59 -14.64
CA LYS A 648 -3.79 -5.35 -14.80
C LYS A 648 -4.37 -6.20 -15.94
N ASP A 649 -5.45 -6.92 -15.64
CA ASP A 649 -6.29 -7.61 -16.63
C ASP A 649 -7.21 -6.60 -17.34
N ASN A 650 -7.03 -6.41 -18.65
CA ASN A 650 -7.82 -5.48 -19.44
C ASN A 650 -9.15 -6.09 -19.95
N LYS A 651 -9.48 -7.33 -19.56
CA LYS A 651 -10.72 -8.07 -19.88
C LYS A 651 -10.94 -8.33 -21.38
N ASP A 652 -9.89 -8.23 -22.17
CA ASP A 652 -9.82 -8.50 -23.60
C ASP A 652 -8.82 -9.62 -23.93
N GLY A 653 -8.32 -10.32 -22.90
CA GLY A 653 -7.25 -11.31 -23.02
C GLY A 653 -5.84 -10.72 -23.00
N ASN A 654 -5.70 -9.40 -22.78
CA ASN A 654 -4.40 -8.74 -22.63
C ASN A 654 -4.18 -8.27 -21.18
N TYR A 655 -3.01 -8.62 -20.65
CA TYR A 655 -2.56 -8.14 -19.33
C TYR A 655 -1.44 -7.12 -19.54
N ALA A 656 -1.62 -5.92 -19.01
CA ALA A 656 -0.64 -4.85 -19.17
C ALA A 656 -0.79 -3.80 -18.06
N SER A 657 0.34 -3.29 -17.56
CA SER A 657 0.36 -2.17 -16.64
C SER A 657 1.29 -1.07 -17.12
N LYS A 658 0.85 0.19 -16.95
CA LYS A 658 1.62 1.39 -17.29
C LYS A 658 2.41 1.87 -16.09
N PHE A 659 3.66 2.25 -16.32
CA PHE A 659 4.55 2.80 -15.31
C PHE A 659 4.99 4.20 -15.72
N GLU A 660 4.96 5.13 -14.78
CA GLU A 660 5.39 6.52 -14.96
C GLU A 660 6.38 6.85 -13.84
N ILE A 661 7.62 7.20 -14.17
CA ILE A 661 8.64 7.60 -13.20
C ILE A 661 9.00 9.06 -13.43
N GLU A 662 9.04 9.85 -12.35
CA GLU A 662 9.50 11.24 -12.37
C GLU A 662 10.89 11.31 -11.74
N VAL A 663 11.84 11.89 -12.46
CA VAL A 663 13.25 11.96 -12.07
C VAL A 663 13.71 13.40 -12.05
N GLU A 664 14.46 13.75 -11.02
CA GLU A 664 15.11 15.04 -10.83
C GLU A 664 16.63 14.89 -11.03
N TYR A 665 17.18 15.66 -11.97
CA TYR A 665 18.62 15.87 -12.13
C TYR A 665 19.04 17.04 -11.25
N ILE A 666 19.99 16.79 -10.34
CA ILE A 666 20.35 17.75 -9.30
C ILE A 666 21.53 18.60 -9.78
N ASP A 667 21.36 19.92 -9.79
CA ASP A 667 22.45 20.88 -9.98
C ASP A 667 22.91 21.41 -8.62
N GLU A 668 23.95 20.78 -8.07
CA GLU A 668 24.46 21.10 -6.73
C GLU A 668 24.97 22.54 -6.58
N LEU A 669 25.33 23.20 -7.70
CA LEU A 669 25.85 24.56 -7.73
C LEU A 669 24.78 25.60 -8.08
N GLY A 670 23.58 25.16 -8.52
CA GLY A 670 22.46 26.02 -8.89
C GLY A 670 22.71 26.93 -10.10
N THR A 671 23.67 26.58 -10.96
CA THR A 671 24.07 27.35 -12.16
C THR A 671 23.10 27.27 -13.34
N VAL A 672 22.33 26.19 -13.42
CA VAL A 672 21.34 25.85 -14.45
C VAL A 672 19.96 25.62 -13.84
N GLY A 673 19.92 25.22 -12.56
CA GLY A 673 18.71 24.81 -11.86
C GLY A 673 18.46 23.32 -12.02
N ASN A 674 17.71 22.72 -11.08
CA ASN A 674 17.34 21.31 -11.17
C ASN A 674 16.51 21.07 -12.44
N ILE A 675 16.61 19.85 -12.99
CA ILE A 675 15.81 19.44 -14.13
C ILE A 675 14.87 18.34 -13.70
N ILE A 676 13.60 18.43 -14.08
CA ILE A 676 12.61 17.38 -13.87
C ILE A 676 12.21 16.78 -15.22
N GLN A 677 12.21 15.44 -15.30
CA GLN A 677 11.71 14.73 -16.48
C GLN A 677 10.87 13.51 -16.08
N LYS A 678 9.79 13.28 -16.84
CA LYS A 678 8.94 12.10 -16.71
C LYS A 678 9.30 11.07 -17.76
N PHE A 679 9.33 9.80 -17.36
CA PHE A 679 9.53 8.66 -18.24
C PHE A 679 8.37 7.69 -18.09
N ASN A 680 7.84 7.22 -19.20
CA ASN A 680 6.71 6.28 -19.23
C ASN A 680 7.14 4.98 -19.92
N GLN A 681 6.66 3.86 -19.42
CA GLN A 681 6.74 2.56 -20.08
C GLN A 681 5.48 1.74 -19.82
N GLU A 682 5.24 0.72 -20.63
CA GLU A 682 4.14 -0.23 -20.41
C GLU A 682 4.73 -1.64 -20.38
N ILE A 683 4.43 -2.41 -19.34
CA ILE A 683 4.85 -3.80 -19.22
C ILE A 683 3.66 -4.67 -19.62
N VAL A 684 3.85 -5.51 -20.63
CA VAL A 684 2.79 -6.33 -21.23
C VAL A 684 3.07 -7.82 -21.13
N VAL A 685 2.00 -8.61 -20.99
CA VAL A 685 2.05 -10.04 -21.29
C VAL A 685 2.12 -10.20 -22.80
N PRO A 686 3.10 -10.94 -23.33
CA PRO A 686 3.24 -11.16 -24.75
C PRO A 686 2.12 -12.09 -25.23
N LYS A 687 1.39 -11.65 -26.25
CA LYS A 687 0.33 -12.45 -26.86
C LYS A 687 0.92 -13.73 -27.46
N GLN A 688 0.39 -14.88 -27.06
CA GLN A 688 0.76 -16.17 -27.63
C GLN A 688 -0.13 -16.47 -28.85
N GLU A 689 0.49 -16.87 -29.96
CA GLU A 689 -0.23 -17.27 -31.17
C GLU A 689 -0.08 -18.77 -31.40
N PHE A 690 -1.20 -19.48 -31.39
CA PHE A 690 -1.22 -20.92 -31.56
C PHE A 690 -1.70 -21.31 -32.95
N ALA A 691 -1.05 -22.34 -33.49
CA ALA A 691 -1.56 -23.09 -34.61
C ALA A 691 -2.04 -24.44 -34.12
N TYR A 692 -3.19 -24.89 -34.61
CA TYR A 692 -3.85 -26.07 -34.10
C TYR A 692 -3.80 -27.25 -35.06
N GLN A 693 -3.64 -28.44 -34.52
CA GLN A 693 -3.83 -29.71 -35.22
C GLN A 693 -5.30 -30.12 -35.09
N GLY A 694 -6.10 -29.78 -36.09
CA GLY A 694 -7.57 -29.91 -36.05
C GLY A 694 -8.10 -31.32 -35.77
N THR A 695 -7.30 -32.38 -35.95
CA THR A 695 -7.75 -33.76 -35.69
C THR A 695 -8.08 -34.05 -34.22
N TYR A 696 -7.51 -33.31 -33.28
CA TYR A 696 -7.75 -33.49 -31.84
C TYR A 696 -8.85 -32.59 -31.29
N TRP A 697 -9.24 -31.55 -32.04
CA TRP A 697 -10.23 -30.56 -31.62
C TRP A 697 -11.58 -30.83 -32.27
N LYS A 698 -12.66 -30.74 -31.50
CA LYS A 698 -14.02 -30.82 -32.01
C LYS A 698 -14.24 -29.74 -33.08
N ASN A 699 -14.79 -30.14 -34.22
CA ASN A 699 -14.98 -29.32 -35.42
C ASN A 699 -13.68 -28.81 -36.09
N GLY A 700 -12.50 -29.16 -35.59
CA GLY A 700 -11.20 -28.81 -36.19
C GLY A 700 -10.73 -27.36 -36.01
N ILE A 701 -11.30 -26.60 -35.05
CA ILE A 701 -11.12 -25.14 -34.95
C ILE A 701 -10.06 -24.72 -33.91
N GLY A 702 -9.65 -25.60 -32.98
CA GLY A 702 -8.54 -25.33 -32.05
C GLY A 702 -8.88 -24.58 -30.75
N GLU A 703 -10.00 -23.85 -30.70
CA GLU A 703 -10.40 -23.00 -29.56
C GLU A 703 -11.73 -23.46 -28.92
N GLY A 704 -11.80 -24.73 -28.50
CA GLY A 704 -13.05 -25.25 -27.94
C GLY A 704 -12.85 -26.54 -27.18
N THR A 705 -13.30 -27.66 -27.74
CA THR A 705 -13.25 -28.95 -27.06
C THR A 705 -12.15 -29.85 -27.63
N PHE A 706 -11.19 -30.25 -26.81
CA PHE A 706 -10.18 -31.26 -27.12
C PHE A 706 -10.70 -32.65 -26.75
N ASN A 707 -10.63 -33.62 -27.67
CA ASN A 707 -11.10 -34.98 -27.40
C ASN A 707 -10.00 -35.83 -26.76
N VAL A 708 -10.33 -36.49 -25.65
CA VAL A 708 -9.47 -37.49 -25.01
C VAL A 708 -10.10 -38.85 -25.20
N ASN A 709 -9.43 -39.66 -26.01
CA ASN A 709 -9.91 -40.95 -26.48
C ASN A 709 -9.25 -42.08 -25.65
N PRO A 710 -9.85 -43.28 -25.67
CA PRO A 710 -9.10 -44.48 -25.31
C PRO A 710 -7.88 -44.64 -26.22
N ILE A 711 -6.79 -45.17 -25.68
CA ILE A 711 -5.64 -45.62 -26.49
C ILE A 711 -6.17 -46.62 -27.55
N VAL A 712 -5.61 -46.57 -28.76
CA VAL A 712 -6.06 -47.44 -29.84
C VAL A 712 -5.55 -48.86 -29.57
N PHE A 713 -6.45 -49.83 -29.65
CA PHE A 713 -6.14 -51.25 -29.51
C PHE A 713 -5.14 -51.73 -30.57
N ASN A 714 -4.24 -52.64 -30.17
CA ASN A 714 -3.15 -53.25 -30.91
C ASN A 714 -2.16 -52.23 -31.50
N THR A 715 -1.72 -51.27 -30.68
CA THR A 715 -0.67 -50.30 -31.01
C THR A 715 0.60 -50.55 -30.20
N ALA A 716 1.68 -49.84 -30.51
CA ALA A 716 2.87 -49.93 -29.66
C ALA A 716 2.60 -49.39 -28.24
N GLU A 717 1.63 -48.49 -28.08
CA GLU A 717 1.30 -47.81 -26.82
C GLU A 717 0.35 -48.63 -25.93
N ASP A 718 -0.53 -49.45 -26.50
CA ASP A 718 -1.40 -50.35 -25.73
C ASP A 718 -0.71 -51.66 -25.31
N SER A 719 0.58 -51.81 -25.64
CA SER A 719 1.45 -52.93 -25.28
C SER A 719 1.00 -54.33 -25.74
N TRP A 720 -0.14 -54.43 -26.44
CA TRP A 720 -0.69 -55.65 -27.01
C TRP A 720 0.03 -56.05 -28.31
N ALA A 721 0.88 -55.17 -28.85
CA ALA A 721 1.76 -55.45 -29.97
C ALA A 721 2.69 -56.66 -29.68
N ASN A 722 2.26 -57.84 -30.12
CA ASN A 722 3.02 -59.08 -30.05
C ASN A 722 4.29 -59.01 -30.90
N ASN A 723 5.41 -58.55 -30.31
CA ASN A 723 6.75 -58.63 -30.92
C ASN A 723 7.25 -60.07 -31.16
N ASN A 724 6.47 -61.11 -30.83
CA ASN A 724 6.89 -62.52 -30.89
C ASN A 724 5.99 -63.46 -31.71
N GLY A 725 5.02 -62.96 -32.49
CA GLY A 725 4.24 -63.83 -33.41
C GLY A 725 3.40 -64.92 -32.73
N LEU A 726 3.03 -64.74 -31.46
CA LEU A 726 1.98 -65.54 -30.83
C LEU A 726 0.63 -65.04 -31.37
N THR A 727 -0.08 -65.92 -32.07
CA THR A 727 -1.51 -65.74 -32.35
C THR A 727 -2.26 -65.63 -31.02
N PRO A 728 -3.21 -64.68 -30.86
CA PRO A 728 -4.13 -64.71 -29.73
C PRO A 728 -4.78 -66.09 -29.67
N ASP A 729 -4.54 -66.84 -28.59
CA ASP A 729 -5.24 -68.10 -28.40
C ASP A 729 -6.67 -67.76 -27.97
N HIS A 730 -7.64 -68.11 -28.81
CA HIS A 730 -9.07 -67.85 -28.61
C HIS A 730 -9.67 -68.74 -27.51
N ALA A 731 -8.83 -69.46 -26.75
CA ALA A 731 -9.22 -70.36 -25.67
C ALA A 731 -9.19 -69.73 -24.26
N HIS A 732 -8.86 -68.44 -24.12
CA HIS A 732 -8.80 -67.80 -22.80
C HIS A 732 -10.20 -67.50 -22.25
N GLU A 733 -10.78 -68.43 -21.48
CA GLU A 733 -11.80 -68.08 -20.47
C GLU A 733 -11.12 -67.16 -19.43
N TYR A 734 -11.31 -65.86 -19.59
CA TYR A 734 -10.49 -64.88 -18.88
C TYR A 734 -10.91 -64.72 -17.42
N ASN A 735 -10.23 -65.48 -16.56
CA ASN A 735 -10.35 -65.42 -15.10
C ASN A 735 -9.31 -64.43 -14.49
N GLY A 736 -9.28 -63.17 -14.92
CA GLY A 736 -8.66 -62.03 -14.22
C GLY A 736 -7.13 -62.01 -13.94
N ASN A 737 -6.41 -63.13 -14.08
CA ASN A 737 -5.05 -63.29 -13.56
C ASN A 737 -3.92 -63.24 -14.62
N ASP A 738 -4.20 -63.39 -15.92
CA ASP A 738 -3.17 -63.69 -16.93
C ASP A 738 -2.68 -62.53 -17.83
N CYS A 739 -3.36 -61.38 -17.88
CA CYS A 739 -2.91 -60.15 -18.60
C CYS A 739 -2.42 -59.08 -17.64
N ALA A 740 -1.46 -58.28 -18.08
CA ALA A 740 -0.95 -57.13 -17.36
C ALA A 740 -1.93 -55.95 -17.46
N LEU A 741 -1.81 -54.98 -16.55
CA LEU A 741 -2.65 -53.77 -16.52
C LEU A 741 -2.63 -52.99 -17.85
N LYS A 742 -1.44 -52.91 -18.46
CA LYS A 742 -1.18 -52.19 -19.71
C LYS A 742 -2.00 -52.71 -20.91
N ASP A 743 -2.55 -53.92 -20.78
CA ASP A 743 -3.29 -54.63 -21.83
C ASP A 743 -4.79 -54.25 -21.87
N TYR A 744 -5.22 -53.24 -21.08
CA TYR A 744 -6.62 -52.80 -20.95
C TYR A 744 -6.83 -51.36 -21.44
N SER A 745 -8.08 -50.98 -21.67
CA SER A 745 -8.45 -49.65 -22.14
C SER A 745 -8.04 -48.54 -21.17
N HIS A 746 -7.24 -47.59 -21.65
CA HIS A 746 -6.80 -46.41 -20.91
C HIS A 746 -7.31 -45.15 -21.63
N ILE A 747 -8.01 -44.24 -20.93
CA ILE A 747 -8.44 -42.95 -21.50
C ILE A 747 -7.36 -41.90 -21.19
N SER A 748 -6.58 -41.54 -22.22
CA SER A 748 -5.40 -40.69 -22.08
C SER A 748 -5.08 -39.99 -23.41
N ALA A 749 -4.54 -38.77 -23.34
CA ALA A 749 -4.02 -38.07 -24.53
C ALA A 749 -2.93 -37.09 -24.13
N ASP A 750 -2.03 -36.79 -25.08
CA ASP A 750 -1.12 -35.66 -24.96
C ASP A 750 -1.77 -34.39 -25.52
N LEU A 751 -2.02 -33.41 -24.65
CA LEU A 751 -2.64 -32.13 -24.99
C LEU A 751 -1.80 -31.32 -26.00
N VAL A 752 -0.48 -31.49 -26.02
CA VAL A 752 0.41 -30.82 -26.97
C VAL A 752 0.16 -31.30 -28.40
N ASN A 753 -0.39 -32.51 -28.59
CA ASN A 753 -0.76 -33.00 -29.92
C ASN A 753 -1.82 -32.11 -30.61
N GLY A 754 -2.55 -31.30 -29.85
CA GLY A 754 -3.49 -30.32 -30.39
C GLY A 754 -2.85 -29.12 -31.07
N TYR A 755 -1.52 -28.97 -31.00
CA TYR A 755 -0.80 -27.79 -31.46
C TYR A 755 0.23 -28.13 -32.55
N ILE A 756 0.53 -27.14 -33.38
CA ILE A 756 1.48 -27.23 -34.49
C ILE A 756 2.53 -26.13 -34.36
N TYR A 757 3.79 -26.52 -34.39
CA TYR A 757 4.88 -25.60 -34.66
C TYR A 757 4.91 -25.28 -36.17
N LYS A 758 4.38 -24.12 -36.54
CA LYS A 758 4.16 -23.70 -37.95
C LYS A 758 5.38 -23.85 -38.86
N PRO A 759 6.62 -23.49 -38.45
CA PRO A 759 7.78 -23.61 -39.33
C PRO A 759 8.08 -25.04 -39.79
N GLU A 760 7.73 -26.06 -38.99
CA GLU A 760 7.95 -27.47 -39.32
C GLU A 760 6.64 -28.21 -39.68
N ASN A 761 5.48 -27.56 -39.48
CA ASN A 761 4.14 -28.15 -39.59
C ASN A 761 3.99 -29.46 -38.81
N ALA A 762 4.68 -29.56 -37.67
CA ALA A 762 4.71 -30.74 -36.81
C ALA A 762 4.31 -30.36 -35.38
N LYS A 763 4.06 -31.36 -34.54
CA LYS A 763 3.88 -31.18 -33.09
C LYS A 763 5.13 -30.49 -32.50
N PRO A 764 4.97 -29.53 -31.57
CA PRO A 764 6.09 -29.01 -30.80
C PRO A 764 6.91 -30.14 -30.14
N ALA A 765 8.21 -30.17 -30.39
CA ALA A 765 9.14 -31.14 -29.83
C ALA A 765 9.80 -30.66 -28.52
N ASN A 766 9.81 -29.35 -28.29
CA ASN A 766 10.40 -28.70 -27.11
C ASN A 766 9.62 -27.43 -26.74
N LEU A 767 9.83 -26.94 -25.52
CA LEU A 767 9.11 -25.78 -24.99
C LEU A 767 9.33 -24.49 -25.81
N ALA A 768 10.54 -24.28 -26.34
CA ALA A 768 10.87 -23.09 -27.15
C ALA A 768 10.09 -23.04 -28.47
N GLN A 769 9.64 -24.18 -29.01
CA GLN A 769 8.73 -24.24 -30.15
C GLN A 769 7.28 -23.89 -29.77
N PHE A 770 6.90 -24.08 -28.51
CA PHE A 770 5.51 -24.03 -28.07
C PHE A 770 5.10 -22.68 -27.47
N ILE A 771 5.89 -22.14 -26.54
CA ILE A 771 5.65 -20.84 -25.91
C ILE A 771 6.80 -19.90 -26.23
N LYS A 772 6.46 -18.65 -26.57
CA LYS A 772 7.42 -17.60 -26.87
C LYS A 772 7.48 -16.59 -25.72
N TYR A 773 8.57 -15.81 -25.69
CA TYR A 773 8.74 -14.70 -24.76
C TYR A 773 8.79 -15.11 -23.27
N ILE A 774 9.42 -16.24 -22.97
CA ILE A 774 9.63 -16.75 -21.60
C ILE A 774 11.12 -16.91 -21.30
N ARG A 775 11.47 -16.85 -20.01
CA ARG A 775 12.84 -17.04 -19.47
C ARG A 775 12.92 -18.34 -18.68
N ASN A 776 14.13 -18.76 -18.31
CA ASN A 776 14.40 -20.03 -17.61
C ASN A 776 13.58 -20.28 -16.33
N CYS A 777 13.19 -19.23 -15.63
CA CYS A 777 12.42 -19.28 -14.39
C CYS A 777 10.90 -19.32 -14.60
N ALA A 778 10.41 -19.14 -15.83
CA ALA A 778 8.99 -19.23 -16.12
C ALA A 778 8.54 -20.69 -16.18
N GLU A 779 7.35 -20.97 -15.66
CA GLU A 779 6.75 -22.30 -15.70
C GLU A 779 5.59 -22.36 -16.70
N VAL A 780 5.55 -23.39 -17.53
CA VAL A 780 4.48 -23.62 -18.51
C VAL A 780 3.80 -24.94 -18.20
N ARG A 781 2.48 -24.89 -17.97
CA ARG A 781 1.70 -26.07 -17.60
C ARG A 781 0.26 -25.99 -18.09
N PHE A 782 -0.28 -27.15 -18.46
CA PHE A 782 -1.73 -27.34 -18.55
C PHE A 782 -2.28 -27.68 -17.16
N VAL A 783 -3.40 -27.06 -16.79
CA VAL A 783 -4.05 -27.22 -15.49
C VAL A 783 -5.57 -27.30 -15.63
N PHE A 784 -6.22 -28.00 -14.71
CA PHE A 784 -7.68 -27.99 -14.62
C PHE A 784 -8.18 -26.63 -14.13
N ASP A 785 -9.20 -26.09 -14.78
CA ASP A 785 -9.74 -24.77 -14.42
C ASP A 785 -10.96 -24.91 -13.51
N GLN A 786 -10.69 -24.97 -12.20
CA GLN A 786 -11.74 -25.05 -11.18
C GLN A 786 -12.69 -23.84 -11.20
N SER A 787 -12.23 -22.65 -11.63
CA SER A 787 -13.05 -21.44 -11.64
C SER A 787 -14.27 -21.57 -12.57
N ARG A 788 -14.17 -22.42 -13.60
CA ARG A 788 -15.24 -22.71 -14.56
C ARG A 788 -16.13 -23.89 -14.15
N PHE A 789 -15.85 -24.61 -13.06
CA PHE A 789 -16.62 -25.82 -12.69
C PHE A 789 -18.09 -25.53 -12.35
N ASN A 790 -18.39 -24.35 -11.84
CA ASN A 790 -19.77 -23.92 -11.54
C ASN A 790 -20.69 -23.86 -12.77
N LYS A 791 -20.14 -23.87 -13.99
CA LYS A 791 -20.90 -23.95 -15.25
C LYS A 791 -21.37 -25.38 -15.58
N TYR A 792 -20.93 -26.37 -14.81
CA TYR A 792 -21.14 -27.80 -15.09
C TYR A 792 -21.66 -28.54 -13.85
N ASP A 793 -22.96 -28.86 -13.82
CA ASP A 793 -23.60 -29.52 -12.66
C ASP A 793 -22.91 -30.82 -12.24
N TYR A 794 -22.39 -31.59 -13.19
CA TYR A 794 -21.71 -32.86 -12.93
C TYR A 794 -20.30 -32.71 -12.32
N LEU A 795 -19.71 -31.51 -12.34
CA LEU A 795 -18.46 -31.18 -11.65
C LEU A 795 -18.71 -30.72 -10.20
N ALA A 796 -19.96 -30.69 -9.74
CA ALA A 796 -20.27 -30.39 -8.34
C ALA A 796 -19.56 -31.39 -7.40
N GLY A 797 -18.82 -30.84 -6.43
CA GLY A 797 -18.03 -31.61 -5.49
C GLY A 797 -16.66 -32.07 -6.00
N TYR A 798 -16.28 -31.70 -7.23
CA TYR A 798 -14.91 -31.85 -7.70
C TYR A 798 -14.04 -30.66 -7.30
N ASN A 799 -12.79 -30.93 -6.94
CA ASN A 799 -11.77 -29.95 -6.59
C ASN A 799 -10.46 -30.29 -7.29
N VAL A 800 -9.66 -29.26 -7.54
CA VAL A 800 -8.35 -29.35 -8.17
C VAL A 800 -7.27 -29.18 -7.10
N SER A 801 -6.13 -29.85 -7.25
CA SER A 801 -4.95 -29.61 -6.40
C SER A 801 -4.41 -28.18 -6.57
N ALA A 802 -3.62 -27.69 -5.60
CA ALA A 802 -3.14 -26.30 -5.64
C ALA A 802 -2.20 -26.02 -6.82
N ASP A 803 -1.45 -27.02 -7.26
CA ASP A 803 -0.64 -27.00 -8.49
C ASP A 803 -1.47 -27.12 -9.79
N GLY A 804 -2.78 -27.34 -9.70
CA GLY A 804 -3.69 -27.35 -10.85
C GLY A 804 -3.75 -28.67 -11.63
N ILE A 805 -2.90 -29.66 -11.32
CA ILE A 805 -2.67 -30.81 -12.21
C ILE A 805 -3.44 -32.09 -11.86
N SER A 806 -4.18 -32.12 -10.75
CA SER A 806 -4.97 -33.30 -10.37
C SER A 806 -6.41 -32.93 -9.97
N LEU A 807 -7.36 -33.75 -10.40
CA LEU A 807 -8.79 -33.55 -10.25
C LEU A 807 -9.41 -34.62 -9.35
N TRP A 808 -10.09 -34.20 -8.29
CA TRP A 808 -10.59 -35.07 -7.23
C TRP A 808 -12.06 -34.83 -6.95
N LYS A 809 -12.83 -35.88 -6.64
CA LYS A 809 -14.17 -35.77 -6.08
C LYS A 809 -14.09 -35.77 -4.56
N GLY A 810 -14.26 -34.60 -3.95
CA GLY A 810 -13.98 -34.34 -2.53
C GLY A 810 -12.66 -33.58 -2.33
N ALA A 811 -11.99 -33.78 -1.20
CA ALA A 811 -10.75 -33.05 -0.89
C ALA A 811 -9.62 -33.39 -1.88
N ALA A 812 -8.95 -32.35 -2.39
CA ALA A 812 -7.76 -32.45 -3.24
C ALA A 812 -6.50 -32.18 -2.40
N PRO A 813 -5.36 -32.82 -2.73
CA PRO A 813 -4.08 -32.55 -2.09
C PRO A 813 -3.50 -31.20 -2.54
N THR A 814 -2.47 -30.72 -1.84
CA THR A 814 -1.74 -29.51 -2.25
C THR A 814 -0.99 -29.71 -3.56
N SER A 815 -0.31 -30.85 -3.72
CA SER A 815 0.41 -31.21 -4.95
C SER A 815 0.26 -32.68 -5.29
N TRP A 816 0.63 -33.06 -6.52
CA TRP A 816 0.56 -34.44 -7.00
C TRP A 816 1.73 -34.85 -7.90
N ASP A 817 2.32 -36.02 -7.67
CA ASP A 817 3.49 -36.54 -8.40
C ASP A 817 3.35 -38.01 -8.86
N GLN A 818 2.20 -38.65 -8.64
CA GLN A 818 1.96 -40.07 -8.96
C GLN A 818 1.09 -40.24 -10.20
N PHE A 819 1.69 -40.47 -11.36
CA PHE A 819 0.97 -40.53 -12.64
C PHE A 819 0.66 -41.95 -13.14
N ASP A 820 0.90 -42.97 -12.32
CA ASP A 820 0.55 -44.36 -12.64
C ASP A 820 -0.96 -44.52 -12.84
N TYR A 821 -1.35 -45.41 -13.78
CA TYR A 821 -2.76 -45.66 -14.13
C TYR A 821 -3.59 -46.21 -12.97
N ILE A 822 -3.06 -47.18 -12.21
CA ILE A 822 -3.74 -47.76 -11.05
C ILE A 822 -3.46 -46.93 -9.81
N GLN A 823 -4.55 -46.58 -9.12
CA GLN A 823 -4.58 -45.86 -7.86
C GLN A 823 -5.52 -46.58 -6.89
N ALA A 824 -5.12 -47.78 -6.46
CA ALA A 824 -5.96 -48.75 -5.74
C ALA A 824 -6.69 -48.17 -4.51
N ASP A 825 -6.05 -47.25 -3.78
CA ASP A 825 -6.59 -46.62 -2.57
C ASP A 825 -7.22 -45.23 -2.79
N LYS A 826 -7.24 -44.72 -4.03
CA LYS A 826 -7.64 -43.34 -4.35
C LYS A 826 -8.93 -43.28 -5.17
N LYS A 827 -10.03 -43.83 -4.61
CA LYS A 827 -11.36 -43.83 -5.26
C LYS A 827 -11.90 -42.43 -5.63
N THR A 828 -11.37 -41.39 -4.99
CA THR A 828 -11.75 -39.99 -5.21
C THR A 828 -10.93 -39.29 -6.31
N LEU A 829 -9.78 -39.83 -6.73
CA LEU A 829 -8.99 -39.26 -7.82
C LEU A 829 -9.66 -39.57 -9.15
N ALA A 830 -9.90 -38.55 -9.98
CA ALA A 830 -10.55 -38.71 -11.28
C ALA A 830 -9.56 -38.64 -12.44
N ALA A 831 -8.79 -37.55 -12.51
CA ALA A 831 -7.92 -37.27 -13.64
C ALA A 831 -6.64 -36.53 -13.21
N THR A 832 -5.57 -36.68 -13.98
CA THR A 832 -4.32 -35.92 -13.80
C THR A 832 -3.79 -35.41 -15.12
N ILE A 833 -3.01 -34.33 -15.08
CA ILE A 833 -2.25 -33.77 -16.19
C ILE A 833 -0.77 -33.84 -15.84
N GLN A 834 0.00 -34.64 -16.58
CA GLN A 834 1.46 -34.72 -16.41
C GLN A 834 2.15 -33.81 -17.42
N ASN A 835 2.62 -32.66 -16.96
CA ASN A 835 3.34 -31.70 -17.80
C ASN A 835 4.84 -32.03 -17.84
N VAL A 836 5.38 -32.17 -19.04
CA VAL A 836 6.81 -32.40 -19.30
C VAL A 836 7.24 -31.42 -20.38
N MET A 837 7.76 -30.27 -19.95
CA MET A 837 8.05 -29.12 -20.77
C MET A 837 9.52 -28.70 -20.56
N GLY A 838 10.33 -28.82 -21.61
CA GLY A 838 11.76 -28.56 -21.56
C GLY A 838 12.32 -28.09 -22.90
N ALA A 839 13.33 -27.23 -22.85
CA ALA A 839 14.17 -26.92 -23.99
C ALA A 839 15.61 -26.66 -23.51
N THR A 840 16.58 -27.25 -24.19
CA THR A 840 17.99 -27.01 -23.91
C THR A 840 18.39 -25.56 -24.25
N ALA A 841 19.44 -25.05 -23.61
CA ALA A 841 19.98 -23.72 -23.92
C ALA A 841 20.41 -23.60 -25.40
N ASP A 842 20.98 -24.67 -25.97
CA ASP A 842 21.36 -24.73 -27.39
C ASP A 842 20.15 -24.64 -28.33
N THR A 843 19.05 -25.31 -27.97
CA THR A 843 17.80 -25.22 -28.72
C THR A 843 17.16 -23.86 -28.56
N ASN A 844 17.10 -23.32 -27.33
CA ASN A 844 16.48 -22.02 -27.06
C ASN A 844 17.21 -20.85 -27.75
N LYS A 845 18.55 -20.89 -27.82
CA LYS A 845 19.36 -19.85 -28.49
C LYS A 845 19.35 -19.91 -30.02
N ASP A 846 18.71 -20.90 -30.62
CA ASP A 846 18.62 -20.96 -32.08
C ASP A 846 17.66 -19.87 -32.58
N SER A 847 18.20 -18.95 -33.38
CA SER A 847 17.48 -17.83 -34.00
C SER A 847 16.15 -18.19 -34.66
N LYS A 848 15.93 -19.45 -35.07
CA LYS A 848 14.65 -19.92 -35.62
C LYS A 848 13.50 -19.89 -34.60
N PHE A 849 13.80 -19.79 -33.31
CA PHE A 849 12.81 -19.85 -32.24
C PHE A 849 12.61 -18.53 -31.49
N LEU A 850 13.33 -17.46 -31.82
CA LEU A 850 13.51 -16.34 -30.89
C LEU A 850 12.91 -15.02 -31.36
N PRO A 851 12.24 -14.34 -30.41
CA PRO A 851 12.18 -12.88 -30.35
C PRO A 851 13.33 -12.24 -29.54
N TRP A 852 13.95 -12.94 -28.58
CA TRP A 852 14.94 -12.35 -27.62
C TRP A 852 16.37 -12.90 -27.64
N ASN A 853 16.60 -14.14 -28.09
CA ASN A 853 17.93 -14.76 -28.24
C ASN A 853 18.81 -14.92 -27.00
N PHE A 854 18.32 -15.65 -25.99
CA PHE A 854 19.06 -15.93 -24.76
C PHE A 854 19.57 -17.39 -24.67
N ASP A 855 20.79 -17.56 -24.14
CA ASP A 855 21.45 -18.85 -23.92
C ASP A 855 21.03 -19.45 -22.56
N GLU A 856 19.78 -19.91 -22.49
CA GLU A 856 19.14 -20.37 -21.26
C GLU A 856 18.35 -21.66 -21.45
N THR A 857 18.45 -22.57 -20.48
CA THR A 857 17.59 -23.77 -20.37
C THR A 857 16.19 -23.36 -19.92
N LEU A 858 15.15 -23.82 -20.61
CA LEU A 858 13.75 -23.59 -20.22
C LEU A 858 13.16 -24.87 -19.62
N GLY A 859 12.69 -24.81 -18.37
CA GLY A 859 12.02 -25.94 -17.69
C GLY A 859 12.96 -27.09 -17.32
N SER A 860 13.41 -27.88 -18.29
CA SER A 860 14.29 -29.04 -18.10
C SER A 860 15.50 -29.00 -19.03
N THR A 861 16.54 -29.78 -18.69
CA THR A 861 17.78 -29.89 -19.50
C THR A 861 17.61 -30.74 -20.77
N TYR A 862 16.39 -31.14 -21.12
CA TYR A 862 16.06 -31.96 -22.27
C TYR A 862 15.08 -31.24 -23.18
N ASP A 863 15.14 -31.52 -24.48
CA ASP A 863 14.14 -31.05 -25.43
C ASP A 863 12.91 -31.95 -25.35
N GLU A 864 11.85 -31.44 -24.73
CA GLU A 864 10.60 -32.18 -24.51
C GLU A 864 9.39 -31.25 -24.44
N CYS A 865 8.27 -31.66 -25.01
CA CYS A 865 7.03 -30.89 -24.95
C CYS A 865 5.84 -31.85 -25.04
N THR A 866 5.42 -32.33 -23.88
CA THR A 866 4.27 -33.22 -23.74
C THR A 866 3.46 -32.84 -22.51
N SER A 867 2.14 -33.02 -22.58
CA SER A 867 1.25 -32.85 -21.43
C SER A 867 0.19 -33.93 -21.45
N THR A 868 0.43 -35.01 -20.71
CA THR A 868 -0.44 -36.18 -20.75
C THR A 868 -1.59 -36.05 -19.76
N ILE A 869 -2.81 -35.84 -20.26
CA ILE A 869 -4.02 -35.92 -19.47
C ILE A 869 -4.53 -37.36 -19.45
N ARG A 870 -4.95 -37.88 -18.29
CA ARG A 870 -5.47 -39.25 -18.15
C ARG A 870 -6.53 -39.38 -17.07
N LEU A 871 -7.43 -40.35 -17.25
CA LEU A 871 -8.33 -40.84 -16.22
C LEU A 871 -7.68 -41.95 -15.39
N HIS A 872 -8.07 -42.07 -14.12
CA HIS A 872 -7.47 -43.01 -13.16
C HIS A 872 -8.32 -44.24 -12.86
N GLU A 873 -7.65 -45.32 -12.48
CA GLU A 873 -8.21 -46.67 -12.35
C GLU A 873 -8.00 -47.24 -10.94
N ILE A 874 -8.91 -48.09 -10.47
CA ILE A 874 -8.73 -48.86 -9.22
C ILE A 874 -7.98 -50.16 -9.52
N ASP A 875 -8.37 -50.81 -10.62
CA ASP A 875 -7.82 -52.07 -11.07
C ASP A 875 -8.03 -52.21 -12.59
N LYS A 876 -7.67 -53.38 -13.12
CA LYS A 876 -7.74 -53.69 -14.56
C LYS A 876 -9.15 -53.56 -15.15
N LEU A 877 -10.20 -53.83 -14.36
CA LEU A 877 -11.59 -53.88 -14.80
C LEU A 877 -12.41 -52.66 -14.37
N ASN A 878 -11.86 -51.77 -13.54
CA ASN A 878 -12.62 -50.67 -12.95
C ASN A 878 -11.81 -49.37 -12.92
N GLY A 879 -12.34 -48.34 -13.61
CA GLY A 879 -12.00 -46.95 -13.37
C GLY A 879 -12.34 -46.51 -11.93
N THR A 880 -11.73 -45.44 -11.42
CA THR A 880 -12.21 -44.88 -10.15
C THR A 880 -13.65 -44.35 -10.31
N PRO A 881 -14.49 -44.41 -9.27
CA PRO A 881 -15.84 -43.85 -9.32
C PRO A 881 -15.87 -42.37 -9.71
N ALA A 882 -14.82 -41.62 -9.36
CA ALA A 882 -14.66 -40.23 -9.73
C ALA A 882 -14.32 -40.05 -11.22
N ALA A 883 -13.48 -40.92 -11.79
CA ALA A 883 -13.15 -40.91 -13.22
C ALA A 883 -14.32 -41.37 -14.10
N GLN A 884 -14.99 -42.46 -13.74
CA GLN A 884 -16.14 -43.00 -14.47
C GLN A 884 -17.27 -41.97 -14.66
N ALA A 885 -17.47 -41.09 -13.67
CA ALA A 885 -18.48 -40.04 -13.75
C ALA A 885 -18.14 -38.89 -14.72
N LEU A 886 -16.89 -38.80 -15.20
CA LEU A 886 -16.44 -37.81 -16.19
C LEU A 886 -16.47 -38.35 -17.63
N VAL A 887 -16.70 -39.65 -17.83
CA VAL A 887 -16.83 -40.25 -19.16
C VAL A 887 -18.09 -39.70 -19.84
N GLY A 888 -17.95 -39.30 -21.11
CA GLY A 888 -18.99 -38.60 -21.87
C GLY A 888 -19.21 -37.16 -21.42
N LYS A 889 -18.26 -36.55 -20.70
CA LYS A 889 -18.35 -35.17 -20.16
C LYS A 889 -17.13 -34.32 -20.49
N SER A 890 -17.33 -33.00 -20.44
CA SER A 890 -16.28 -31.99 -20.64
C SER A 890 -15.74 -31.48 -19.30
N VAL A 891 -14.44 -31.26 -19.21
CA VAL A 891 -13.75 -30.67 -18.08
C VAL A 891 -12.95 -29.45 -18.54
N PRO A 892 -13.16 -28.26 -17.95
CA PRO A 892 -12.37 -27.07 -18.24
C PRO A 892 -10.87 -27.22 -17.95
N VAL A 893 -10.02 -26.81 -18.89
CA VAL A 893 -8.55 -26.83 -18.79
C VAL A 893 -7.98 -25.52 -19.34
N ASN A 894 -6.91 -25.03 -18.73
CA ASN A 894 -6.14 -23.87 -19.18
C ASN A 894 -4.69 -24.28 -19.47
N LEU A 895 -4.11 -23.74 -20.54
CA LEU A 895 -2.66 -23.62 -20.69
C LEU A 895 -2.23 -22.34 -20.00
N VAL A 896 -1.36 -22.46 -19.01
CA VAL A 896 -0.92 -21.37 -18.15
C VAL A 896 0.57 -21.15 -18.33
N VAL A 897 0.95 -19.87 -18.38
CA VAL A 897 2.34 -19.44 -18.24
C VAL A 897 2.46 -18.65 -16.93
N GLU A 898 3.24 -19.19 -16.01
CA GLU A 898 3.68 -18.49 -14.81
C GLU A 898 4.96 -17.73 -15.15
N TYR A 899 4.79 -16.45 -15.53
CA TYR A 899 5.93 -15.59 -15.88
C TYR A 899 6.77 -15.26 -14.67
N ASN A 900 6.13 -15.10 -13.50
CA ASN A 900 6.71 -14.96 -12.17
C ASN A 900 5.62 -15.21 -11.11
N SER A 901 5.99 -15.16 -9.83
CA SER A 901 5.08 -15.46 -8.70
C SER A 901 3.84 -14.56 -8.59
N TYR A 902 3.83 -13.39 -9.26
CA TYR A 902 2.70 -12.46 -9.28
C TYR A 902 1.82 -12.58 -10.52
N ASN A 903 2.31 -13.23 -11.58
CA ASN A 903 1.71 -13.23 -12.92
C ASN A 903 1.60 -14.65 -13.48
N VAL A 904 0.56 -15.35 -13.05
CA VAL A 904 0.14 -16.68 -13.54
C VAL A 904 -1.01 -16.49 -14.54
N ILE A 905 -0.72 -16.59 -15.83
CA ILE A 905 -1.62 -16.13 -16.88
C ILE A 905 -2.15 -17.29 -17.73
N PRO A 906 -3.47 -17.48 -17.87
CA PRO A 906 -4.03 -18.41 -18.83
C PRO A 906 -3.83 -17.87 -20.26
N VAL A 907 -2.94 -18.50 -21.02
CA VAL A 907 -2.66 -18.11 -22.41
C VAL A 907 -3.54 -18.86 -23.42
N GLN A 908 -4.19 -19.95 -23.00
CA GLN A 908 -5.25 -20.62 -23.74
C GLN A 908 -6.26 -21.24 -22.77
N GLU A 909 -7.55 -21.03 -23.03
CA GLU A 909 -8.65 -21.72 -22.34
C GLU A 909 -9.36 -22.68 -23.28
N PHE A 910 -9.71 -23.87 -22.80
CA PHE A 910 -10.48 -24.86 -23.56
C PHE A 910 -11.18 -25.88 -22.64
N GLU A 911 -11.96 -26.80 -23.23
CA GLU A 911 -12.49 -27.97 -22.53
C GLU A 911 -11.84 -29.26 -23.04
N VAL A 912 -11.63 -30.21 -22.14
CA VAL A 912 -11.29 -31.59 -22.48
C VAL A 912 -12.55 -32.45 -22.39
N PHE A 913 -12.90 -33.16 -23.46
CA PHE A 913 -14.02 -34.11 -23.48
C PHE A 913 -13.52 -35.55 -23.44
N PHE A 914 -13.84 -36.26 -22.37
CA PHE A 914 -13.53 -37.68 -22.24
C PHE A 914 -14.60 -38.48 -22.99
N ILE A 915 -14.21 -39.19 -24.05
CA ILE A 915 -15.15 -39.87 -24.94
C ILE A 915 -15.77 -41.12 -24.27
N ASP A 916 -17.04 -41.39 -24.58
CA ASP A 916 -17.68 -42.67 -24.30
C ASP A 916 -17.00 -43.79 -25.12
N PRO A 917 -16.29 -44.74 -24.49
CA PRO A 917 -15.43 -45.68 -25.22
C PRO A 917 -16.22 -46.74 -26.00
N LEU A 918 -17.47 -47.00 -25.60
CA LEU A 918 -18.27 -48.13 -26.08
C LEU A 918 -19.75 -47.75 -26.11
N SER A 919 -20.50 -48.28 -27.08
CA SER A 919 -21.94 -48.09 -27.22
C SER A 919 -22.66 -49.39 -27.58
N ILE A 920 -23.88 -49.60 -27.05
CA ILE A 920 -24.68 -50.80 -27.32
C ILE A 920 -25.40 -50.68 -28.66
N ASP A 921 -25.28 -51.70 -29.52
CA ASP A 921 -25.99 -51.76 -30.80
C ASP A 921 -27.51 -51.93 -30.60
N GLY A 922 -28.30 -51.42 -31.56
CA GLY A 922 -29.75 -51.23 -31.39
C GLY A 922 -30.65 -52.47 -31.42
N ALA A 923 -30.11 -53.69 -31.56
CA ALA A 923 -30.90 -54.93 -31.60
C ALA A 923 -30.06 -56.15 -31.20
N ILE A 924 -30.74 -57.21 -30.74
CA ILE A 924 -30.14 -58.55 -30.58
C ILE A 924 -30.44 -59.34 -31.85
N LYS A 925 -29.42 -59.91 -32.47
CA LYS A 925 -29.54 -60.67 -33.71
C LYS A 925 -30.21 -62.02 -33.45
N GLY A 926 -31.15 -62.39 -34.32
CA GLY A 926 -31.88 -63.67 -34.27
C GLY A 926 -33.33 -63.52 -33.80
N ASN A 927 -34.00 -64.64 -33.55
CA ASN A 927 -35.39 -64.69 -33.14
C ASN A 927 -35.64 -65.88 -32.21
N PHE A 928 -36.58 -65.71 -31.28
CA PHE A 928 -37.18 -66.84 -30.58
C PHE A 928 -38.26 -67.48 -31.45
N VAL A 929 -38.59 -68.73 -31.14
CA VAL A 929 -39.76 -69.44 -31.65
C VAL A 929 -40.67 -69.76 -30.47
N ASP A 930 -41.93 -69.37 -30.55
CA ASP A 930 -42.91 -69.64 -29.50
C ASP A 930 -43.24 -71.13 -29.41
N ALA A 931 -43.53 -71.60 -28.19
CA ALA A 931 -43.87 -72.99 -27.87
C ALA A 931 -42.86 -74.05 -28.39
N GLU A 932 -41.58 -73.69 -28.53
CA GLU A 932 -40.52 -74.63 -28.88
C GLU A 932 -40.27 -75.66 -27.76
N ILE A 933 -40.07 -76.93 -28.13
CA ILE A 933 -39.76 -78.00 -27.17
C ILE A 933 -38.47 -77.64 -26.41
N ASP A 934 -38.57 -77.74 -25.08
CA ASP A 934 -37.52 -77.37 -24.11
C ASP A 934 -37.08 -75.89 -24.16
N GLY A 935 -37.94 -75.01 -24.70
CA GLY A 935 -37.69 -73.58 -24.80
C GLY A 935 -36.86 -73.18 -26.01
N SER A 936 -37.00 -71.93 -26.44
CA SER A 936 -36.27 -71.36 -27.57
C SER A 936 -35.05 -70.58 -27.08
N PHE A 937 -33.87 -70.91 -27.60
CA PHE A 937 -32.61 -70.33 -27.17
C PHE A 937 -32.07 -69.40 -28.26
N LEU A 938 -31.60 -68.24 -27.83
CA LEU A 938 -31.01 -67.20 -28.67
C LEU A 938 -29.59 -66.94 -28.19
N ASN A 939 -28.61 -67.16 -29.06
CA ASN A 939 -27.21 -66.85 -28.75
C ASN A 939 -27.03 -65.32 -28.67
N VAL A 940 -26.56 -64.86 -27.53
CA VAL A 940 -26.28 -63.44 -27.28
C VAL A 940 -24.79 -63.18 -27.11
N ALA A 941 -23.95 -64.21 -27.16
CA ALA A 941 -22.50 -64.06 -27.09
C ALA A 941 -21.93 -63.43 -28.37
N ASP A 942 -22.49 -63.75 -29.54
CA ASP A 942 -22.20 -63.15 -30.86
C ASP A 942 -23.37 -62.30 -31.41
N GLY A 943 -24.58 -62.53 -30.90
CA GLY A 943 -25.81 -61.87 -31.33
C GLY A 943 -26.05 -60.50 -30.68
N PHE A 944 -25.34 -60.17 -29.60
CA PHE A 944 -25.41 -58.90 -28.90
C PHE A 944 -24.07 -58.18 -28.97
N ASN A 945 -24.04 -57.11 -29.76
CA ASN A 945 -22.81 -56.44 -30.15
C ASN A 945 -22.76 -55.01 -29.62
N PHE A 946 -21.55 -54.50 -29.51
CA PHE A 946 -21.27 -53.11 -29.22
C PHE A 946 -20.48 -52.51 -30.38
N THR A 947 -20.46 -51.18 -30.43
CA THR A 947 -19.59 -50.42 -31.31
C THR A 947 -18.68 -49.55 -30.44
N ASP A 948 -17.37 -49.70 -30.62
CA ASP A 948 -16.39 -48.87 -29.92
C ASP A 948 -16.28 -47.46 -30.52
N TRP A 949 -15.55 -46.57 -29.84
CA TRP A 949 -15.35 -45.19 -30.27
C TRP A 949 -14.70 -45.04 -31.67
N ASN A 950 -14.01 -46.08 -32.15
CA ASN A 950 -13.33 -46.12 -33.45
C ASN A 950 -14.16 -46.88 -34.51
N GLY A 951 -15.40 -47.28 -34.20
CA GLY A 951 -16.31 -47.94 -35.12
C GLY A 951 -16.06 -49.44 -35.33
N ASN A 952 -15.28 -50.08 -34.46
CA ASN A 952 -15.09 -51.53 -34.45
C ASN A 952 -16.22 -52.23 -33.70
N LYS A 953 -16.54 -53.44 -34.15
CA LYS A 953 -17.49 -54.29 -33.43
C LYS A 953 -16.81 -54.95 -32.26
N VAL A 954 -17.55 -55.09 -31.17
CA VAL A 954 -17.10 -55.67 -29.92
C VAL A 954 -18.18 -56.66 -29.47
N ALA A 955 -17.79 -57.86 -29.05
CA ALA A 955 -18.71 -58.92 -28.62
C ALA A 955 -18.01 -59.98 -27.76
N ALA A 956 -18.78 -60.78 -27.02
CA ALA A 956 -18.23 -61.80 -26.13
C ALA A 956 -17.64 -63.02 -26.87
N GLN A 957 -17.79 -63.09 -28.20
CA GLN A 957 -17.24 -64.10 -29.10
C GLN A 957 -16.84 -63.45 -30.44
N ASP A 958 -16.02 -64.16 -31.23
CA ASP A 958 -15.62 -63.71 -32.56
C ASP A 958 -16.82 -63.52 -33.49
N ILE A 959 -16.80 -62.42 -34.24
CA ILE A 959 -17.80 -62.17 -35.27
C ILE A 959 -17.16 -62.38 -36.65
N LYS A 960 -17.43 -63.54 -37.25
CA LYS A 960 -16.98 -63.86 -38.62
C LYS A 960 -17.81 -63.11 -39.66
N ASP A 961 -17.16 -62.74 -40.77
CA ASP A 961 -17.78 -62.15 -41.96
C ASP A 961 -18.51 -60.80 -41.74
N VAL A 962 -18.15 -60.05 -40.68
CA VAL A 962 -18.63 -58.69 -40.44
C VAL A 962 -17.49 -57.68 -40.59
N LYS A 963 -17.75 -56.59 -41.33
CA LYS A 963 -16.79 -55.49 -41.48
C LYS A 963 -16.46 -54.90 -40.09
N ASN A 964 -15.17 -54.78 -39.78
CA ASN A 964 -14.63 -54.36 -38.48
C ASN A 964 -14.96 -55.33 -37.31
N GLY A 965 -15.19 -56.62 -37.60
CA GLY A 965 -15.42 -57.67 -36.58
C GLY A 965 -14.21 -58.55 -36.27
N GLU A 966 -13.06 -58.31 -36.91
CA GLU A 966 -11.84 -59.14 -36.81
C GLU A 966 -11.28 -59.26 -35.39
N TYR A 967 -11.46 -58.23 -34.56
CA TYR A 967 -10.96 -58.17 -33.18
C TYR A 967 -12.11 -58.09 -32.15
N ALA A 968 -13.30 -58.58 -32.49
CA ALA A 968 -14.49 -58.30 -31.68
C ALA A 968 -14.39 -58.85 -30.25
N HIS A 969 -13.79 -60.03 -30.08
CA HIS A 969 -13.58 -60.64 -28.78
C HIS A 969 -12.45 -59.97 -28.00
N GLU A 970 -11.33 -59.67 -28.65
CA GLU A 970 -10.19 -59.01 -28.01
C GLU A 970 -10.54 -57.58 -27.56
N LEU A 971 -11.36 -56.87 -28.34
CA LEU A 971 -11.87 -55.56 -27.92
C LEU A 971 -12.83 -55.67 -26.73
N TYR A 972 -13.59 -56.76 -26.62
CA TYR A 972 -14.50 -56.98 -25.50
C TYR A 972 -13.71 -57.12 -24.20
N ASP A 973 -12.58 -57.82 -24.26
CA ASP A 973 -11.63 -57.95 -23.17
C ASP A 973 -10.89 -56.63 -22.91
N TYR A 974 -10.42 -55.95 -23.95
CA TYR A 974 -9.72 -54.67 -23.87
C TYR A 974 -10.53 -53.60 -23.14
N TYR A 975 -11.82 -53.46 -23.46
CA TYR A 975 -12.73 -52.53 -22.76
C TYR A 975 -13.18 -53.04 -21.38
N GLY A 976 -12.77 -54.25 -21.00
CA GLY A 976 -13.11 -54.89 -19.73
C GLY A 976 -14.62 -55.07 -19.58
N VAL A 977 -15.31 -55.50 -20.63
CA VAL A 977 -16.77 -55.68 -20.60
C VAL A 977 -17.12 -56.87 -19.69
N HIS A 978 -17.98 -56.63 -18.71
CA HIS A 978 -18.37 -57.64 -17.73
C HIS A 978 -19.76 -57.33 -17.16
N ASN A 979 -20.34 -58.29 -16.45
CA ASN A 979 -21.65 -58.13 -15.82
C ASN A 979 -22.75 -57.70 -16.82
N VAL A 980 -22.76 -58.29 -18.01
CA VAL A 980 -23.83 -58.13 -19.00
C VAL A 980 -25.10 -58.72 -18.41
N LYS A 981 -26.10 -57.87 -18.16
CA LYS A 981 -27.33 -58.25 -17.48
C LYS A 981 -28.55 -57.83 -18.27
N PHE A 982 -29.22 -58.80 -18.88
CA PHE A 982 -30.54 -58.61 -19.47
C PHE A 982 -31.60 -58.61 -18.35
N LEU A 983 -32.42 -57.56 -18.29
CA LEU A 983 -33.46 -57.38 -17.28
C LEU A 983 -34.69 -58.22 -17.64
N THR A 984 -34.58 -59.54 -17.49
CA THR A 984 -35.59 -60.51 -17.94
C THR A 984 -36.92 -60.41 -17.20
N ASP A 985 -36.94 -59.76 -16.05
CA ASP A 985 -38.13 -59.45 -15.23
C ASP A 985 -38.90 -58.22 -15.71
N LYS A 986 -38.26 -57.35 -16.50
CA LYS A 986 -38.85 -56.11 -17.04
C LYS A 986 -39.20 -56.20 -18.53
N VAL A 987 -39.22 -57.41 -19.09
CA VAL A 987 -39.51 -57.64 -20.51
C VAL A 987 -40.93 -57.25 -20.84
N THR A 988 -41.08 -56.54 -21.95
CA THR A 988 -42.37 -56.18 -22.54
C THR A 988 -42.48 -56.73 -23.97
N THR A 989 -43.65 -56.61 -24.57
CA THR A 989 -43.96 -57.12 -25.90
C THR A 989 -44.76 -56.08 -26.71
N SER A 990 -44.88 -56.33 -28.01
CA SER A 990 -45.77 -55.61 -28.92
C SER A 990 -47.18 -56.20 -29.02
N LEU A 991 -47.54 -57.09 -28.08
CA LEU A 991 -48.86 -57.70 -28.03
C LEU A 991 -49.86 -56.76 -27.37
N SER A 992 -50.99 -56.53 -28.04
CA SER A 992 -52.16 -55.90 -27.44
C SER A 992 -53.33 -56.90 -27.40
N TYR A 993 -54.18 -56.78 -26.38
CA TYR A 993 -55.38 -57.61 -26.28
C TYR A 993 -56.49 -57.02 -27.15
N ASP A 994 -56.98 -57.80 -28.11
CA ASP A 994 -58.15 -57.46 -28.91
C ASP A 994 -59.41 -58.05 -28.28
N ALA A 995 -60.21 -57.18 -27.65
CA ALA A 995 -61.45 -57.56 -27.00
C ALA A 995 -62.55 -58.04 -27.97
N ALA A 996 -62.47 -57.67 -29.26
CA ALA A 996 -63.46 -58.09 -30.26
C ALA A 996 -63.25 -59.54 -30.69
N THR A 997 -62.00 -60.00 -30.71
CA THR A 997 -61.63 -61.36 -31.11
C THR A 997 -61.18 -62.24 -29.94
N ASN A 998 -61.21 -61.73 -28.70
CA ASN A 998 -60.70 -62.39 -27.49
C ASN A 998 -59.28 -62.97 -27.66
N THR A 999 -58.40 -62.28 -28.38
CA THR A 999 -57.06 -62.78 -28.71
C THR A 999 -56.00 -61.69 -28.58
N TYR A 1000 -54.74 -62.08 -28.45
CA TYR A 1000 -53.62 -61.16 -28.54
C TYR A 1000 -53.24 -60.95 -30.01
N LYS A 1001 -53.00 -59.70 -30.40
CA LYS A 1001 -52.50 -59.34 -31.74
C LYS A 1001 -51.21 -58.54 -31.61
N HIS A 1002 -50.28 -58.74 -32.54
CA HIS A 1002 -49.20 -57.79 -32.73
C HIS A 1002 -49.78 -56.44 -33.17
N THR A 1003 -49.36 -55.37 -32.50
CA THR A 1003 -49.74 -54.00 -32.86
C THR A 1003 -48.48 -53.18 -33.06
N GLU A 1004 -48.27 -52.70 -34.28
CA GLU A 1004 -47.14 -51.86 -34.62
C GLU A 1004 -47.13 -50.61 -33.74
N GLY A 1005 -45.97 -50.29 -33.16
CA GLY A 1005 -45.79 -49.16 -32.24
C GLY A 1005 -46.05 -49.45 -30.75
N VAL A 1006 -46.66 -50.59 -30.39
CA VAL A 1006 -46.83 -50.99 -28.97
C VAL A 1006 -45.51 -51.53 -28.41
N LYS A 1007 -45.09 -51.04 -27.23
CA LYS A 1007 -43.84 -51.45 -26.57
C LYS A 1007 -43.98 -51.83 -25.10
N ASP A 1008 -45.18 -51.72 -24.53
CA ASP A 1008 -45.49 -51.92 -23.11
C ASP A 1008 -46.43 -53.12 -22.87
N GLY A 1009 -46.67 -53.93 -23.91
CA GLY A 1009 -47.44 -55.16 -23.81
C GLY A 1009 -46.80 -56.14 -22.83
N LYS A 1010 -47.62 -56.94 -22.13
CA LYS A 1010 -47.10 -57.93 -21.18
C LYS A 1010 -46.60 -59.18 -21.91
N LEU A 1011 -45.67 -59.88 -21.27
CA LEU A 1011 -45.29 -61.23 -21.69
C LEU A 1011 -46.51 -62.18 -21.54
N PRO A 1012 -46.73 -63.15 -22.46
CA PRO A 1012 -47.83 -64.11 -22.33
C PRO A 1012 -47.85 -64.82 -20.97
N THR A 1013 -49.05 -65.17 -20.49
CA THR A 1013 -49.21 -65.88 -19.21
C THR A 1013 -48.47 -67.22 -19.24
N ASN A 1014 -47.72 -67.52 -18.17
CA ASN A 1014 -46.83 -68.68 -18.04
C ASN A 1014 -45.61 -68.70 -18.97
N ALA A 1015 -45.38 -67.64 -19.77
CA ALA A 1015 -44.13 -67.46 -20.48
C ALA A 1015 -43.07 -66.79 -19.60
N SER A 1016 -41.79 -67.08 -19.84
CA SER A 1016 -40.67 -66.48 -19.10
C SER A 1016 -39.44 -66.36 -19.98
N LEU A 1017 -38.66 -65.29 -19.76
CA LEU A 1017 -37.32 -65.14 -20.32
C LEU A 1017 -36.29 -65.40 -19.22
N LYS A 1018 -35.25 -66.17 -19.55
CA LYS A 1018 -34.13 -66.48 -18.65
C LYS A 1018 -32.81 -66.22 -19.33
N GLN A 1019 -31.81 -65.83 -18.55
CA GLN A 1019 -30.41 -65.76 -18.95
C GLN A 1019 -29.77 -67.12 -18.68
N MET A 1020 -29.06 -67.68 -19.65
CA MET A 1020 -28.51 -69.03 -19.60
C MET A 1020 -27.05 -69.06 -20.06
N LYS A 1021 -26.24 -69.92 -19.42
CA LYS A 1021 -24.97 -70.40 -19.99
C LYS A 1021 -25.25 -71.77 -20.62
N ALA A 1022 -25.11 -71.84 -21.94
CA ALA A 1022 -25.27 -73.05 -22.74
C ALA A 1022 -24.18 -73.12 -23.81
N THR A 1023 -23.85 -74.34 -24.25
CA THR A 1023 -22.93 -74.58 -25.35
C THR A 1023 -23.71 -74.85 -26.63
N GLU A 1024 -23.13 -74.48 -27.78
CA GLU A 1024 -23.74 -74.65 -29.09
C GLU A 1024 -22.72 -75.26 -30.05
N ALA A 1025 -23.12 -76.27 -30.82
CA ALA A 1025 -22.29 -76.88 -31.87
C ALA A 1025 -23.09 -77.03 -33.16
N ASN A 1026 -22.56 -76.51 -34.27
CA ASN A 1026 -23.20 -76.53 -35.59
C ASN A 1026 -24.65 -76.01 -35.61
N GLY A 1027 -24.97 -74.98 -34.82
CA GLY A 1027 -26.31 -74.40 -34.75
C GLY A 1027 -27.28 -75.12 -33.80
N VAL A 1028 -26.78 -76.07 -33.00
CA VAL A 1028 -27.59 -76.87 -32.07
C VAL A 1028 -27.14 -76.61 -30.63
N VAL A 1029 -28.04 -76.08 -29.82
CA VAL A 1029 -27.81 -75.77 -28.39
C VAL A 1029 -27.95 -77.03 -27.53
N ASP A 1030 -27.01 -77.27 -26.63
CA ASP A 1030 -27.08 -78.30 -25.60
C ASP A 1030 -28.03 -77.87 -24.47
N LYS A 1031 -29.34 -77.96 -24.72
CA LYS A 1031 -30.39 -77.56 -23.77
C LYS A 1031 -30.36 -78.37 -22.47
N ALA A 1032 -29.80 -79.58 -22.48
CA ALA A 1032 -29.79 -80.49 -21.31
C ALA A 1032 -28.80 -80.03 -20.23
N ASN A 1033 -27.69 -79.42 -20.63
CA ASN A 1033 -26.64 -78.90 -19.73
C ASN A 1033 -26.70 -77.37 -19.57
N ALA A 1034 -27.76 -76.72 -20.06
CA ALA A 1034 -27.90 -75.28 -19.94
C ALA A 1034 -28.20 -74.85 -18.49
N GLU A 1035 -27.40 -73.91 -17.97
CA GLU A 1035 -27.52 -73.42 -16.60
C GLU A 1035 -28.06 -72.00 -16.57
N LYS A 1036 -28.97 -71.69 -15.65
CA LYS A 1036 -29.45 -70.32 -15.45
C LYS A 1036 -28.36 -69.50 -14.76
N VAL A 1037 -28.08 -68.31 -15.30
CA VAL A 1037 -27.13 -67.35 -14.73
C VAL A 1037 -27.80 -66.02 -14.44
N ASP A 1038 -27.21 -65.23 -13.53
CA ASP A 1038 -27.72 -63.89 -13.17
C ASP A 1038 -27.12 -62.77 -14.03
N LYS A 1039 -26.00 -63.03 -14.70
CA LYS A 1039 -25.23 -62.11 -15.57
C LYS A 1039 -24.31 -62.90 -16.50
N ASP A 1040 -23.75 -62.22 -17.49
CA ASP A 1040 -22.82 -62.75 -18.49
C ASP A 1040 -23.31 -64.04 -19.18
N PRO A 1041 -24.56 -64.08 -19.69
CA PRO A 1041 -25.08 -65.27 -20.36
C PRO A 1041 -24.45 -65.47 -21.74
N THR A 1042 -24.31 -66.73 -22.16
CA THR A 1042 -24.05 -67.04 -23.57
C THR A 1042 -25.35 -67.05 -24.38
N HIS A 1043 -26.48 -67.35 -23.75
CA HIS A 1043 -27.79 -67.44 -24.39
C HIS A 1043 -28.90 -66.80 -23.56
N LEU A 1044 -29.91 -66.26 -24.25
CA LEU A 1044 -31.22 -66.02 -23.66
C LEU A 1044 -32.15 -67.19 -24.01
N ALA A 1045 -32.99 -67.61 -23.06
CA ALA A 1045 -33.94 -68.70 -23.27
C ALA A 1045 -35.36 -68.25 -22.97
N TYR A 1046 -36.22 -68.33 -23.97
CA TYR A 1046 -37.65 -68.06 -23.90
C TYR A 1046 -38.43 -69.37 -23.72
N PHE A 1047 -39.20 -69.46 -22.64
CA PHE A 1047 -40.02 -70.62 -22.33
C PHE A 1047 -41.50 -70.24 -22.37
N ASN A 1048 -42.32 -71.04 -23.05
CA ASN A 1048 -43.78 -70.97 -23.01
C ASN A 1048 -44.36 -72.40 -22.94
N ASN A 1049 -43.98 -73.14 -21.89
CA ASN A 1049 -44.20 -74.60 -21.82
C ASN A 1049 -45.54 -74.97 -21.17
N ASN A 1050 -46.20 -74.02 -20.48
CA ASN A 1050 -47.45 -74.23 -19.72
C ASN A 1050 -48.60 -73.35 -20.24
N GLY A 1051 -48.47 -72.79 -21.46
CA GLY A 1051 -49.39 -71.79 -22.03
C GLY A 1051 -49.97 -72.19 -23.38
N THR A 1052 -50.96 -71.43 -23.87
CA THR A 1052 -51.44 -71.54 -25.26
C THR A 1052 -50.44 -70.83 -26.18
N PRO A 1053 -50.01 -71.43 -27.30
CA PRO A 1053 -49.12 -70.77 -28.25
C PRO A 1053 -49.71 -69.44 -28.75
N VAL A 1054 -48.85 -68.43 -28.89
CA VAL A 1054 -49.20 -67.16 -29.52
C VAL A 1054 -49.19 -67.37 -31.03
N ASN A 1055 -50.35 -67.27 -31.68
CA ASN A 1055 -50.52 -67.59 -33.11
C ASN A 1055 -50.08 -66.46 -34.06
N VAL A 1056 -49.43 -65.42 -33.54
CA VAL A 1056 -48.96 -64.24 -34.30
C VAL A 1056 -47.48 -64.01 -34.00
N ASP A 1057 -46.72 -63.60 -34.99
CA ASP A 1057 -45.36 -63.12 -34.76
C ASP A 1057 -45.45 -61.82 -33.97
N TYR A 1058 -44.59 -61.65 -32.97
CA TYR A 1058 -44.55 -60.44 -32.17
C TYR A 1058 -43.12 -60.08 -31.79
N LYS A 1059 -42.93 -58.80 -31.44
CA LYS A 1059 -41.68 -58.25 -30.93
C LYS A 1059 -41.65 -58.32 -29.41
N MET A 1060 -40.52 -58.76 -28.86
CA MET A 1060 -40.14 -58.69 -27.46
C MET A 1060 -39.15 -57.54 -27.27
N TYR A 1061 -39.30 -56.77 -26.19
CA TYR A 1061 -38.44 -55.65 -25.85
C TYR A 1061 -37.70 -55.95 -24.55
N ILE A 1062 -36.37 -55.99 -24.63
CA ILE A 1062 -35.48 -56.41 -23.53
C ILE A 1062 -34.59 -55.23 -23.16
N SER A 1063 -34.53 -54.87 -21.89
CA SER A 1063 -33.57 -53.86 -21.41
C SER A 1063 -32.32 -54.55 -20.90
N VAL A 1064 -31.15 -53.94 -21.09
CA VAL A 1064 -29.85 -54.48 -20.69
C VAL A 1064 -29.04 -53.43 -19.94
N GLU A 1065 -28.30 -53.89 -18.93
CA GLU A 1065 -27.26 -53.13 -18.25
C GLU A 1065 -25.93 -53.87 -18.46
N VAL A 1066 -24.88 -53.17 -18.89
CA VAL A 1066 -23.57 -53.75 -19.17
C VAL A 1066 -22.50 -52.93 -18.47
N ALA A 1067 -21.73 -53.56 -17.58
CA ALA A 1067 -20.57 -52.90 -17.02
C ALA A 1067 -19.37 -53.03 -17.98
N HIS A 1068 -18.55 -52.00 -18.01
CA HIS A 1068 -17.25 -52.01 -18.65
C HIS A 1068 -16.31 -51.18 -17.80
N LYS A 1069 -15.02 -51.15 -18.14
CA LYS A 1069 -14.00 -50.48 -17.31
C LYS A 1069 -14.37 -49.06 -16.89
N TRP A 1070 -14.91 -48.30 -17.83
CA TRP A 1070 -15.18 -46.87 -17.70
C TRP A 1070 -16.61 -46.52 -17.28
N GLY A 1071 -17.48 -47.50 -17.03
CA GLY A 1071 -18.84 -47.22 -16.57
C GLY A 1071 -19.84 -48.35 -16.79
N VAL A 1072 -21.12 -47.97 -16.79
CA VAL A 1072 -22.23 -48.90 -17.04
C VAL A 1072 -23.06 -48.36 -18.20
N LEU A 1073 -23.09 -49.10 -19.30
CA LEU A 1073 -23.96 -48.85 -20.43
C LEU A 1073 -25.36 -49.39 -20.12
N LYS A 1074 -26.38 -48.60 -20.47
CA LYS A 1074 -27.78 -49.00 -20.35
C LYS A 1074 -28.47 -48.82 -21.68
N LYS A 1075 -29.21 -49.84 -22.10
CA LYS A 1075 -30.05 -49.76 -23.29
C LYS A 1075 -31.42 -50.36 -22.99
N GLU A 1076 -32.45 -49.56 -23.20
CA GLU A 1076 -33.82 -49.98 -23.01
C GLU A 1076 -34.45 -50.48 -24.31
N ALA A 1077 -35.36 -51.43 -24.18
CA ALA A 1077 -36.21 -51.92 -25.25
C ALA A 1077 -35.46 -52.37 -26.52
N LEU A 1078 -34.39 -53.16 -26.35
CA LEU A 1078 -33.78 -53.91 -27.45
C LEU A 1078 -34.82 -54.84 -28.06
N GLU A 1079 -34.99 -54.74 -29.37
CA GLU A 1079 -36.01 -55.49 -30.09
C GLU A 1079 -35.51 -56.89 -30.45
N VAL A 1080 -36.33 -57.90 -30.15
CA VAL A 1080 -36.12 -59.29 -30.55
C VAL A 1080 -37.42 -59.84 -31.13
N ASN A 1081 -37.36 -60.53 -32.26
CA ASN A 1081 -38.53 -61.15 -32.84
C ASN A 1081 -38.86 -62.48 -32.14
N VAL A 1082 -40.14 -62.74 -31.92
CA VAL A 1082 -40.67 -64.03 -31.51
C VAL A 1082 -41.58 -64.53 -32.61
N ALA A 1083 -41.13 -65.56 -33.31
CA ALA A 1083 -41.90 -66.22 -34.37
C ALA A 1083 -42.93 -67.17 -33.76
N LYS A 1084 -44.11 -67.28 -34.36
CA LYS A 1084 -45.11 -68.27 -33.95
C LYS A 1084 -44.64 -69.71 -34.22
N ALA A 1085 -45.11 -70.66 -33.41
CA ALA A 1085 -44.83 -72.09 -33.59
C ALA A 1085 -45.35 -72.63 -34.93
N GLY A 1086 -44.55 -73.44 -35.63
CA GLY A 1086 -44.99 -74.16 -36.83
C GLY A 1086 -46.07 -75.21 -36.50
N GLY A 1087 -47.27 -75.06 -37.06
CA GLY A 1087 -48.40 -75.96 -36.83
C GLY A 1087 -49.60 -75.34 -36.08
N THR A 1088 -49.53 -74.05 -35.74
CA THR A 1088 -50.69 -73.31 -35.20
C THR A 1088 -51.76 -73.10 -36.28
N PRO A 1089 -53.06 -73.36 -36.01
CA PRO A 1089 -54.11 -73.20 -37.00
C PRO A 1089 -54.16 -71.76 -37.49
N SER A 1090 -53.99 -71.53 -38.81
CA SER A 1090 -54.33 -70.23 -39.40
C SER A 1090 -55.82 -70.04 -39.17
N GLY A 1091 -56.21 -69.01 -38.43
CA GLY A 1091 -57.61 -68.65 -38.23
C GLY A 1091 -58.27 -68.36 -39.58
N LYS A 1092 -58.88 -69.39 -40.16
CA LYS A 1092 -59.98 -69.29 -41.11
C LYS A 1092 -61.22 -69.78 -40.40
#